data_AF-A0A444UHD3-F1
#
_entry.id   AF-A0A444UHD3-F1
#
_cell.length_a   1.000
_cell.length_b   1.000
_cell.length_c   1.000
_cell.angle_alpha   90.00
_cell.angle_beta   90.00
_cell.angle_gamma   90.00
#
_symmetry.space_group_name_H-M   'P 1'
#
loop_
_entity.id
_entity.type
_entity.pdbx_description
1 polymer ?
#
loop_
_entity_poly.entity_id
_entity_poly.type
_entity_poly.pdbx_seq_one_letter_code
_entity_poly.pdbx_strand_id
1 'polypeptide(L)'
;MEIKNENQRKFGDNYGSCQAGMSNFLMEDLIVIGAPGSFYWTGSVLVYNTSDNTLHAYVDDENVVLYGSYLGYSVGAGHFIHPQGTEVVGGAPQHGQTGKAYIFTFKSNFLSIVFEASGKKLGSYFGSSVCAVDLNSDGLSDLLVGAPMYSTVREEGRVYIYMNLGNADMKELDFELVGSDSYSARFGETITNLGDIDDDGFPDVAIGAPQEEDLQGAIYIYNGRKKGISQSYSQRITGNINGNVFKMFGQSVSGGIDVDGNGYPDVAVGAFMSDSAVVLRTRVVVIVEASLILPPSVNRTKPECVENGQPAVCMNITLCFKIKGRDIPGHIGFLYNLTADVHRKAGFPSRFYFIGNGTSNCTSGKVEASHNRVNCVTHQAFMRKEIRDIFTPIQFEAAYQLGEHVVKRDAPSLFPPLRPILQQREEEENHVRNKIQFARYCAWENCSTNLQVSAKLGLPQFPETLYFVKVLDSTDVTFLLDVNKDSVPEDLNITVNATCESAEGADLLHDNIATLILPLRYGVDLNVHGLVSPSSFVFEEMQDESDCFTKKFNYTFTVVNVGFSKAPGSRLEINIPNSIAPRPFKLFNVLDIKGRTSIFYIETIADAFPKQDTYVIELQKYQFASVGFFKRQLQKEQEHRKSRDYVNKTKDVY
;
A
#
# COMPACT_ATOMS: atom_id res chain seq x y z
N MET A 1 43.22 43.76 -18.77
CA MET A 1 42.79 42.73 -19.75
C MET A 1 42.65 41.33 -19.10
N GLU A 2 42.76 41.20 -17.77
CA GLU A 2 42.74 39.90 -17.06
C GLU A 2 41.36 39.44 -16.57
N ILE A 3 40.40 40.34 -16.34
CA ILE A 3 39.07 40.00 -15.78
C ILE A 3 38.23 39.14 -16.76
N LYS A 4 38.44 39.27 -18.08
CA LYS A 4 37.76 38.40 -19.07
C LYS A 4 38.28 36.96 -19.04
N ASN A 5 39.54 36.73 -18.65
CA ASN A 5 40.15 35.40 -18.63
C ASN A 5 39.74 34.57 -17.41
N GLU A 6 39.53 35.19 -16.24
CA GLU A 6 39.06 34.46 -15.05
C GLU A 6 37.60 34.02 -15.19
N ASN A 7 36.73 34.89 -15.72
CA ASN A 7 35.32 34.52 -15.95
C ASN A 7 35.19 33.44 -17.03
N GLN A 8 36.02 33.49 -18.09
CA GLN A 8 36.05 32.42 -19.09
C GLN A 8 36.61 31.10 -18.54
N ARG A 9 37.63 31.15 -17.66
CA ARG A 9 38.14 29.95 -16.96
C ARG A 9 37.10 29.34 -16.03
N LYS A 10 36.50 30.14 -15.14
CA LYS A 10 35.42 29.68 -14.24
C LYS A 10 34.20 29.16 -15.00
N PHE A 11 33.88 29.76 -16.15
CA PHE A 11 32.82 29.26 -17.02
C PHE A 11 33.17 27.89 -17.63
N GLY A 12 34.41 27.73 -18.12
CA GLY A 12 34.90 26.44 -18.60
C GLY A 12 34.92 25.36 -17.51
N ASP A 13 35.33 25.73 -16.30
CA ASP A 13 35.38 24.84 -15.13
C ASP A 13 33.99 24.38 -14.68
N ASN A 14 33.00 25.28 -14.68
CA ASN A 14 31.65 24.99 -14.20
C ASN A 14 30.72 24.40 -15.27
N TYR A 15 30.91 24.76 -16.55
CA TYR A 15 29.95 24.41 -17.60
C TYR A 15 30.56 23.71 -18.82
N GLY A 16 31.89 23.58 -18.89
CA GLY A 16 32.57 22.97 -20.04
C GLY A 16 32.14 21.53 -20.33
N SER A 17 31.78 20.78 -19.28
CA SER A 17 31.28 19.40 -19.36
C SER A 17 29.79 19.28 -19.01
N CYS A 18 29.02 20.37 -19.05
CA CYS A 18 27.64 20.46 -18.57
C CYS A 18 26.73 19.30 -19.04
N GLN A 19 26.84 18.91 -20.31
CA GLN A 19 26.02 17.86 -20.92
C GLN A 19 24.50 18.10 -20.74
N ALA A 20 24.08 19.37 -20.85
CA ALA A 20 22.67 19.74 -20.83
C ALA A 20 21.89 18.99 -21.92
N GLY A 21 20.74 18.41 -21.54
CA GLY A 21 19.90 17.61 -22.42
C GLY A 21 20.17 16.11 -22.34
N MET A 22 21.05 15.65 -21.44
CA MET A 22 21.22 14.23 -21.14
C MET A 22 19.90 13.58 -20.72
N SER A 23 19.10 14.30 -19.93
CA SER A 23 17.70 13.99 -19.67
C SER A 23 16.85 15.21 -19.96
N ASN A 24 15.60 14.98 -20.37
CA ASN A 24 14.63 16.02 -20.65
C ASN A 24 13.22 15.54 -20.29
N PHE A 25 12.36 16.48 -19.90
CA PHE A 25 10.94 16.24 -19.66
C PHE A 25 10.15 17.45 -20.14
N LEU A 26 9.03 17.19 -20.80
CA LEU A 26 8.14 18.21 -21.33
C LEU A 26 6.78 18.08 -20.67
N MET A 27 6.28 19.19 -20.11
CA MET A 27 4.94 19.27 -19.52
C MET A 27 4.31 20.60 -19.91
N GLU A 28 3.27 20.57 -20.72
CA GLU A 28 2.59 21.76 -21.26
C GLU A 28 3.59 22.79 -21.82
N ASP A 29 3.75 23.92 -21.13
CA ASP A 29 4.63 25.03 -21.52
C ASP A 29 6.03 24.95 -20.88
N LEU A 30 6.35 23.87 -20.16
CA LEU A 30 7.53 23.77 -19.29
C LEU A 30 8.48 22.68 -19.78
N ILE A 31 9.72 23.08 -20.08
CA ILE A 31 10.80 22.19 -20.52
C ILE A 31 11.80 22.03 -19.38
N VAL A 32 11.93 20.82 -18.83
CA VAL A 32 12.94 20.48 -17.83
C VAL A 32 14.12 19.81 -18.52
N ILE A 33 15.33 20.25 -18.20
CA ILE A 33 16.58 19.82 -18.82
C ILE A 33 17.57 19.44 -17.72
N GLY A 34 18.05 18.21 -17.77
CA GLY A 34 19.11 17.73 -16.88
C GLY A 34 20.51 18.04 -17.43
N ALA A 35 21.41 18.47 -16.54
CA ALA A 35 22.77 18.87 -16.86
C ALA A 35 23.80 18.31 -15.86
N PRO A 36 24.01 16.98 -15.85
CA PRO A 36 24.74 16.26 -14.79
C PRO A 36 26.23 16.60 -14.70
N GLY A 37 26.86 17.12 -15.76
CA GLY A 37 28.27 17.46 -15.74
C GLY A 37 28.57 18.90 -15.32
N SER A 38 27.55 19.67 -14.95
CA SER A 38 27.72 21.03 -14.42
C SER A 38 28.43 21.01 -13.06
N PHE A 39 29.23 22.04 -12.78
CA PHE A 39 29.92 22.27 -11.51
C PHE A 39 30.72 21.06 -11.04
N TYR A 40 31.74 20.64 -11.80
CA TYR A 40 32.54 19.44 -11.50
C TYR A 40 31.68 18.20 -11.20
N TRP A 41 30.72 17.94 -12.08
CA TRP A 41 29.79 16.81 -11.99
C TRP A 41 28.90 16.79 -10.75
N THR A 42 28.77 17.89 -10.01
CA THR A 42 27.66 18.06 -9.05
C THR A 42 26.33 17.92 -9.77
N GLY A 43 26.23 18.54 -10.95
CA GLY A 43 25.05 18.54 -11.81
C GLY A 43 24.09 19.69 -11.52
N SER A 44 23.11 19.88 -12.41
CA SER A 44 22.09 20.92 -12.29
C SER A 44 20.82 20.49 -13.05
N VAL A 45 19.70 21.11 -12.69
CA VAL A 45 18.43 21.02 -13.41
C VAL A 45 18.09 22.42 -13.90
N LEU A 46 17.85 22.56 -15.20
CA LEU A 46 17.40 23.79 -15.83
C LEU A 46 15.93 23.63 -16.24
N VAL A 47 15.18 24.71 -16.10
CA VAL A 47 13.76 24.75 -16.42
C VAL A 47 13.49 25.96 -17.27
N TYR A 48 12.98 25.73 -18.48
CA TYR A 48 12.62 26.77 -19.42
C TYR A 48 11.10 26.81 -19.57
N ASN A 49 10.49 27.93 -19.18
CA ASN A 49 9.07 28.18 -19.40
C ASN A 49 8.91 28.88 -20.76
N THR A 50 8.23 28.20 -21.68
CA THR A 50 8.03 28.65 -23.07
C THR A 50 7.02 29.80 -23.19
N SER A 51 6.05 29.88 -22.28
CA SER A 51 5.02 30.93 -22.27
C SER A 51 5.58 32.27 -21.78
N ASP A 52 6.38 32.25 -20.71
CA ASP A 52 6.97 33.46 -20.12
C ASP A 52 8.40 33.75 -20.63
N ASN A 53 8.99 32.82 -21.40
CA ASN A 53 10.38 32.88 -21.89
C ASN A 53 11.40 33.08 -20.73
N THR A 54 11.15 32.43 -19.60
CA THR A 54 12.01 32.48 -18.41
C THR A 54 12.83 31.20 -18.27
N LEU A 55 14.05 31.34 -17.76
CA LEU A 55 14.94 30.23 -17.44
C LEU A 55 15.24 30.23 -15.94
N HIS A 56 14.92 29.12 -15.30
CA HIS A 56 15.26 28.84 -13.91
C HIS A 56 16.31 27.73 -13.88
N ALA A 57 17.24 27.79 -12.93
CA ALA A 57 18.21 26.73 -12.73
C ALA A 57 18.39 26.46 -11.24
N TYR A 58 18.73 25.22 -10.91
CA TYR A 58 19.23 24.89 -9.59
C TYR A 58 20.72 25.21 -9.53
N VAL A 59 21.10 26.06 -8.58
CA VAL A 59 22.48 26.40 -8.26
C VAL A 59 22.68 26.05 -6.78
N ASP A 60 23.65 25.18 -6.52
CA ASP A 60 23.89 24.67 -5.17
C ASP A 60 24.78 25.61 -4.35
N ASP A 61 24.23 26.79 -3.99
CA ASP A 61 24.96 27.79 -3.21
C ASP A 61 25.28 27.31 -1.77
N GLU A 62 24.50 26.35 -1.26
CA GLU A 62 24.61 25.82 0.11
C GLU A 62 25.45 24.53 0.19
N ASN A 63 25.98 24.02 -0.93
CA ASN A 63 26.70 22.73 -1.05
C ASN A 63 25.90 21.53 -0.50
N VAL A 64 24.59 21.50 -0.75
CA VAL A 64 23.70 20.40 -0.39
C VAL A 64 23.98 19.16 -1.25
N VAL A 65 24.31 19.36 -2.52
CA VAL A 65 24.61 18.31 -3.50
C VAL A 65 26.12 18.12 -3.59
N LEU A 66 26.59 16.94 -3.20
CA LEU A 66 28.01 16.61 -3.22
C LEU A 66 28.59 16.67 -4.64
N TYR A 67 29.88 16.99 -4.74
CA TYR A 67 30.62 16.88 -6.00
C TYR A 67 30.54 15.47 -6.58
N GLY A 68 30.37 15.38 -7.91
CA GLY A 68 30.23 14.10 -8.60
C GLY A 68 28.89 13.39 -8.40
N SER A 69 27.84 14.07 -7.95
CA SER A 69 26.50 13.48 -7.73
C SER A 69 25.70 13.20 -9.00
N TYR A 70 26.04 13.86 -10.12
CA TYR A 70 25.33 13.79 -11.40
C TYR A 70 23.87 14.24 -11.31
N LEU A 71 23.56 15.31 -10.59
CA LEU A 71 22.21 15.86 -10.54
C LEU A 71 21.71 16.24 -11.94
N GLY A 72 20.50 15.80 -12.29
CA GLY A 72 19.94 15.96 -13.63
C GLY A 72 20.31 14.79 -14.55
N TYR A 73 20.79 13.67 -14.00
CA TYR A 73 20.91 12.43 -14.76
C TYR A 73 19.54 11.96 -15.26
N SER A 74 18.51 12.12 -14.43
CA SER A 74 17.10 11.98 -14.79
C SER A 74 16.33 13.20 -14.31
N VAL A 75 15.25 13.55 -15.02
CA VAL A 75 14.37 14.65 -14.67
C VAL A 75 12.91 14.28 -14.91
N GLY A 76 12.01 14.94 -14.18
CA GLY A 76 10.56 14.85 -14.35
C GLY A 76 9.87 16.09 -13.80
N ALA A 77 8.55 16.18 -13.91
CA ALA A 77 7.76 17.21 -13.25
C ALA A 77 6.38 16.67 -12.88
N GLY A 78 5.76 17.26 -11.86
CA GLY A 78 4.45 16.88 -11.36
C GLY A 78 3.90 17.88 -10.36
N HIS A 79 2.78 17.54 -9.73
CA HIS A 79 2.04 18.39 -8.80
C HIS A 79 2.26 17.89 -7.36
N PHE A 80 3.32 18.34 -6.69
CA PHE A 80 3.69 17.80 -5.37
C PHE A 80 3.17 18.65 -4.21
N ILE A 81 3.11 19.97 -4.37
CA ILE A 81 2.67 20.89 -3.32
C ILE A 81 1.17 21.17 -3.41
N HIS A 82 0.68 21.45 -4.62
CA HIS A 82 -0.71 21.80 -4.88
C HIS A 82 -1.15 21.22 -6.24
N PRO A 83 -2.42 20.81 -6.43
CA PRO A 83 -2.90 20.21 -7.70
C PRO A 83 -2.81 21.11 -8.94
N GLN A 84 -2.55 22.41 -8.74
CA GLN A 84 -2.38 23.40 -9.82
C GLN A 84 -0.94 23.93 -9.90
N GLY A 85 -0.08 23.61 -8.94
CA GLY A 85 1.31 24.01 -8.93
C GLY A 85 2.15 22.97 -9.67
N THR A 86 3.27 23.38 -10.26
CA THR A 86 4.21 22.45 -10.90
C THR A 86 5.52 22.49 -10.15
N GLU A 87 6.01 21.32 -9.76
CA GLU A 87 7.32 21.14 -9.18
C GLU A 87 8.13 20.17 -10.05
N VAL A 88 9.45 20.29 -9.95
CA VAL A 88 10.40 19.60 -10.81
C VAL A 88 11.16 18.55 -10.01
N VAL A 89 11.41 17.40 -10.62
CA VAL A 89 12.15 16.30 -10.01
C VAL A 89 13.50 16.16 -10.71
N GLY A 90 14.56 15.93 -9.93
CA GLY A 90 15.90 15.65 -10.45
C GLY A 90 16.57 14.50 -9.72
N GLY A 91 17.04 13.51 -10.47
CA GLY A 91 17.82 12.39 -9.97
C GLY A 91 19.33 12.67 -9.94
N ALA A 92 20.00 12.17 -8.90
CA ALA A 92 21.43 12.31 -8.66
C ALA A 92 22.04 10.95 -8.24
N PRO A 93 22.19 9.99 -9.17
CA PRO A 93 22.44 8.60 -8.86
C PRO A 93 23.84 8.29 -8.27
N GLN A 94 24.79 9.22 -8.42
CA GLN A 94 26.14 9.09 -7.85
C GLN A 94 26.29 9.77 -6.49
N HIS A 95 25.25 10.46 -6.00
CA HIS A 95 25.31 11.17 -4.72
C HIS A 95 25.66 10.22 -3.58
N GLY A 96 26.79 10.45 -2.91
CA GLY A 96 27.26 9.61 -1.81
C GLY A 96 27.43 8.13 -2.16
N GLN A 97 27.49 7.79 -3.46
CA GLN A 97 27.52 6.42 -3.99
C GLN A 97 26.28 5.56 -3.66
N THR A 98 25.28 6.09 -2.97
CA THR A 98 23.99 5.43 -2.73
C THR A 98 22.89 5.98 -3.62
N GLY A 99 23.05 7.22 -4.11
CA GLY A 99 22.10 7.93 -4.96
C GLY A 99 21.06 8.73 -4.18
N LYS A 100 20.54 9.80 -4.81
CA LYS A 100 19.44 10.63 -4.30
C LYS A 100 18.49 11.05 -5.43
N ALA A 101 17.28 11.45 -5.04
CA ALA A 101 16.35 12.18 -5.90
C ALA A 101 15.80 13.40 -5.13
N TYR A 102 15.58 14.51 -5.84
CA TYR A 102 15.15 15.77 -5.25
C TYR A 102 13.89 16.28 -5.93
N ILE A 103 13.02 16.93 -5.16
CA ILE A 103 11.90 17.73 -5.66
C ILE A 103 12.24 19.20 -5.45
N PHE A 104 12.03 20.00 -6.49
CA PHE A 104 12.33 21.42 -6.55
C PHE A 104 11.06 22.23 -6.78
N THR A 105 10.92 23.33 -6.05
CA THR A 105 9.92 24.37 -6.31
C THR A 105 10.58 25.63 -6.86
N PHE A 106 9.78 26.49 -7.49
CA PHE A 106 10.22 27.76 -8.04
C PHE A 106 10.29 28.83 -6.95
N LYS A 107 11.48 29.41 -6.74
CA LYS A 107 11.68 30.52 -5.79
C LYS A 107 12.27 31.73 -6.51
N SER A 108 11.41 32.66 -6.91
CA SER A 108 11.77 33.84 -7.70
C SER A 108 12.48 33.46 -9.02
N ASN A 109 13.81 33.45 -9.05
CA ASN A 109 14.61 33.17 -10.25
C ASN A 109 15.35 31.81 -10.20
N PHE A 110 15.35 31.12 -9.07
CA PHE A 110 16.09 29.86 -8.90
C PHE A 110 15.18 28.74 -8.40
N LEU A 111 15.66 27.51 -8.56
CA LEU A 111 15.01 26.33 -8.01
C LEU A 111 15.47 26.10 -6.58
N SER A 112 14.55 25.75 -5.68
CA SER A 112 14.88 25.36 -4.30
C SER A 112 14.36 23.97 -3.97
N ILE A 113 15.17 23.16 -3.29
CA ILE A 113 14.80 21.82 -2.86
C ILE A 113 13.71 21.91 -1.79
N VAL A 114 12.64 21.13 -1.95
CA VAL A 114 11.56 20.97 -0.97
C VAL A 114 11.50 19.57 -0.37
N PHE A 115 12.02 18.57 -1.07
CA PHE A 115 12.10 17.19 -0.60
C PHE A 115 13.34 16.48 -1.15
N GLU A 116 13.87 15.54 -0.36
CA GLU A 116 14.96 14.65 -0.75
C GLU A 116 14.65 13.19 -0.42
N ALA A 117 14.80 12.32 -1.41
CA ALA A 117 14.81 10.87 -1.25
C ALA A 117 16.23 10.34 -1.32
N SER A 118 16.59 9.44 -0.41
CA SER A 118 17.94 8.85 -0.31
C SER A 118 17.93 7.36 -0.58
N GLY A 119 18.82 6.91 -1.46
CA GLY A 119 19.04 5.50 -1.73
C GLY A 119 19.64 4.78 -0.52
N LYS A 120 19.22 3.53 -0.30
CA LYS A 120 19.62 2.73 0.88
C LYS A 120 20.88 1.88 0.65
N LYS A 121 21.25 1.64 -0.60
CA LYS A 121 22.27 0.65 -0.97
C LYS A 121 23.36 1.27 -1.83
N LEU A 122 24.61 1.04 -1.45
CA LEU A 122 25.79 1.49 -2.20
C LEU A 122 25.79 0.88 -3.61
N GLY A 123 26.07 1.70 -4.62
CA GLY A 123 26.16 1.29 -6.02
C GLY A 123 24.83 0.92 -6.67
N SER A 124 23.68 1.15 -6.01
CA SER A 124 22.36 0.81 -6.56
C SER A 124 21.92 1.74 -7.69
N TYR A 125 22.59 2.89 -7.83
CA TYR A 125 22.27 3.92 -8.82
C TYR A 125 20.86 4.51 -8.64
N PHE A 126 20.43 4.65 -7.38
CA PHE A 126 19.13 5.24 -7.01
C PHE A 126 18.98 6.67 -7.52
N GLY A 127 17.92 6.96 -8.26
CA GLY A 127 17.72 8.25 -8.94
C GLY A 127 18.18 8.26 -10.39
N SER A 128 18.51 7.09 -10.94
CA SER A 128 18.81 6.94 -12.38
C SER A 128 17.59 7.16 -13.28
N SER A 129 16.40 6.87 -12.77
CA SER A 129 15.11 7.15 -13.38
C SER A 129 14.17 7.69 -12.31
N VAL A 130 13.31 8.62 -12.69
CA VAL A 130 12.29 9.23 -11.83
C VAL A 130 10.99 9.34 -12.62
N CYS A 131 9.86 9.13 -11.95
CA CYS A 131 8.54 9.31 -12.54
C CYS A 131 7.61 9.96 -11.51
N ALA A 132 6.95 11.04 -11.92
CA ALA A 132 5.91 11.69 -11.14
C ALA A 132 4.55 11.27 -11.70
N VAL A 133 3.68 10.72 -10.85
CA VAL A 133 2.36 10.19 -11.24
C VAL A 133 1.45 10.15 -10.02
N ASP A 134 0.19 10.55 -10.17
CA ASP A 134 -0.82 10.50 -9.11
C ASP A 134 -1.42 9.08 -9.06
N LEU A 135 -0.83 8.17 -8.27
CA LEU A 135 -1.16 6.74 -8.29
C LEU A 135 -2.50 6.43 -7.62
N ASN A 136 -2.92 7.28 -6.69
CA ASN A 136 -4.15 7.13 -5.91
C ASN A 136 -5.26 8.12 -6.33
N SER A 137 -5.02 8.91 -7.37
CA SER A 137 -5.97 9.88 -7.95
C SER A 137 -6.52 10.89 -6.95
N ASP A 138 -5.65 11.40 -6.07
CA ASP A 138 -6.00 12.43 -5.09
C ASP A 138 -5.69 13.87 -5.56
N GLY A 139 -5.14 14.02 -6.77
CA GLY A 139 -4.77 15.28 -7.39
C GLY A 139 -3.33 15.72 -7.10
N LEU A 140 -2.57 14.96 -6.32
CA LEU A 140 -1.15 15.19 -6.09
C LEU A 140 -0.32 14.07 -6.72
N SER A 141 0.84 14.44 -7.27
CA SER A 141 1.78 13.46 -7.82
C SER A 141 2.53 12.74 -6.69
N ASP A 142 2.58 11.42 -6.81
CA ASP A 142 3.51 10.55 -6.11
C ASP A 142 4.83 10.46 -6.90
N LEU A 143 5.86 9.91 -6.26
CA LEU A 143 7.19 9.77 -6.85
C LEU A 143 7.64 8.32 -6.88
N LEU A 144 8.01 7.83 -8.06
CA LEU A 144 8.75 6.58 -8.23
C LEU A 144 10.21 6.88 -8.55
N VAL A 145 11.13 6.15 -7.92
CA VAL A 145 12.57 6.30 -8.11
C VAL A 145 13.23 4.95 -8.41
N GLY A 146 13.91 4.86 -9.54
CA GLY A 146 14.60 3.65 -9.98
C GLY A 146 16.02 3.52 -9.45
N ALA A 147 16.39 2.27 -9.11
CA ALA A 147 17.70 1.83 -8.70
C ALA A 147 18.09 0.55 -9.46
N PRO A 148 18.35 0.64 -10.77
CA PRO A 148 18.55 -0.51 -11.67
C PRO A 148 19.78 -1.35 -11.33
N MET A 149 20.80 -0.76 -10.68
CA MET A 149 21.99 -1.50 -10.27
C MET A 149 21.86 -2.08 -8.84
N TYR A 150 20.69 -1.97 -8.22
CA TYR A 150 20.42 -2.64 -6.96
C TYR A 150 20.70 -4.15 -7.10
N SER A 151 21.48 -4.70 -6.17
CA SER A 151 22.01 -6.06 -6.26
C SER A 151 21.71 -6.90 -5.01
N THR A 152 20.77 -7.83 -5.04
CA THR A 152 20.72 -8.92 -4.04
C THR A 152 21.80 -9.94 -4.32
N VAL A 153 21.87 -10.42 -5.56
CA VAL A 153 22.97 -11.21 -6.10
C VAL A 153 23.79 -10.35 -7.06
N ARG A 154 23.15 -9.79 -8.11
CA ARG A 154 23.79 -8.89 -9.09
C ARG A 154 22.76 -8.19 -10.00
N GLU A 155 22.62 -6.88 -9.80
CA GLU A 155 21.91 -5.93 -10.68
C GLU A 155 20.49 -6.37 -11.08
N GLU A 156 19.72 -6.94 -10.14
CA GLU A 156 18.31 -7.26 -10.36
C GLU A 156 17.47 -6.00 -10.55
N GLY A 157 17.83 -4.93 -9.85
CA GLY A 157 17.16 -3.63 -9.91
C GLY A 157 15.92 -3.53 -9.00
N ARG A 158 15.60 -2.31 -8.56
CA ARG A 158 14.46 -1.99 -7.69
C ARG A 158 13.83 -0.66 -8.09
N VAL A 159 12.54 -0.51 -7.80
CA VAL A 159 11.86 0.79 -7.85
C VAL A 159 11.24 1.06 -6.48
N TYR A 160 11.49 2.27 -5.98
CA TYR A 160 10.99 2.77 -4.70
C TYR A 160 9.81 3.70 -4.96
N ILE A 161 8.80 3.63 -4.11
CA ILE A 161 7.56 4.41 -4.22
C ILE A 161 7.46 5.35 -3.03
N TYR A 162 7.16 6.60 -3.29
CA TYR A 162 6.91 7.63 -2.30
C TYR A 162 5.53 8.23 -2.55
N MET A 163 4.58 7.93 -1.65
CA MET A 163 3.24 8.48 -1.68
C MET A 163 3.23 9.89 -1.11
N ASN A 164 2.55 10.82 -1.76
CA ASN A 164 2.44 12.19 -1.31
C ASN A 164 1.33 12.33 -0.27
N LEU A 165 1.66 12.82 0.94
CA LEU A 165 0.69 13.09 2.00
C LEU A 165 0.19 14.54 2.01
N GLY A 166 0.62 15.35 1.03
CA GLY A 166 0.32 16.76 0.88
C GLY A 166 1.54 17.66 1.09
N ASN A 167 1.60 18.78 0.37
CA ASN A 167 2.66 19.79 0.51
C ASN A 167 4.08 19.21 0.33
N ALA A 168 4.25 18.28 -0.62
CA ALA A 168 5.47 17.52 -0.86
C ALA A 168 6.02 16.73 0.36
N ASP A 169 5.16 16.39 1.34
CA ASP A 169 5.49 15.43 2.40
C ASP A 169 5.37 14.00 1.84
N MET A 170 6.51 13.47 1.38
CA MET A 170 6.57 12.20 0.66
C MET A 170 6.88 11.05 1.62
N LYS A 171 5.96 10.08 1.72
CA LYS A 171 6.09 8.87 2.52
C LYS A 171 6.49 7.68 1.66
N GLU A 172 7.66 7.11 1.93
CA GLU A 172 8.09 5.85 1.31
C GLU A 172 7.15 4.69 1.71
N LEU A 173 6.75 3.87 0.73
CA LEU A 173 6.02 2.63 1.00
C LEU A 173 6.91 1.56 1.63
N ASP A 174 6.30 0.65 2.41
CA ASP A 174 7.02 -0.42 3.13
C ASP A 174 7.52 -1.56 2.21
N PHE A 175 7.24 -1.48 0.92
CA PHE A 175 7.66 -2.44 -0.09
C PHE A 175 8.30 -1.74 -1.30
N GLU A 176 9.12 -2.50 -2.02
CA GLU A 176 9.77 -2.10 -3.27
C GLU A 176 9.09 -2.83 -4.43
N LEU A 177 9.02 -2.23 -5.61
CA LEU A 177 8.61 -2.96 -6.81
C LEU A 177 9.78 -3.80 -7.32
N VAL A 178 9.45 -5.04 -7.68
CA VAL A 178 10.37 -6.04 -8.22
C VAL A 178 9.75 -6.66 -9.45
N GLY A 179 10.51 -6.73 -10.55
CA GLY A 179 10.12 -7.45 -11.77
C GLY A 179 10.17 -8.97 -11.57
N SER A 180 10.87 -9.68 -12.46
CA SER A 180 11.13 -11.12 -12.28
C SER A 180 12.21 -11.43 -11.24
N ASP A 181 12.88 -10.41 -10.70
CA ASP A 181 14.07 -10.53 -9.84
C ASP A 181 15.19 -11.36 -10.51
N SER A 182 15.25 -11.33 -11.84
CA SER A 182 16.26 -12.03 -12.62
C SER A 182 17.64 -11.37 -12.50
N TYR A 183 18.66 -12.21 -12.58
CA TYR A 183 20.06 -11.78 -12.63
C TYR A 183 20.29 -10.72 -13.71
N SER A 184 20.93 -9.60 -13.34
CA SER A 184 21.33 -8.52 -14.26
C SER A 184 20.18 -7.91 -15.06
N ALA A 185 18.93 -8.02 -14.62
CA ALA A 185 17.77 -7.53 -15.36
C ALA A 185 17.72 -6.00 -15.47
N ARG A 186 18.33 -5.29 -14.51
CA ARG A 186 18.29 -3.83 -14.37
C ARG A 186 16.87 -3.28 -14.33
N PHE A 187 16.01 -3.92 -13.54
CA PHE A 187 14.64 -3.45 -13.35
C PHE A 187 14.63 -2.03 -12.74
N GLY A 188 13.84 -1.14 -13.33
CA GLY A 188 13.81 0.27 -12.91
C GLY A 188 14.75 1.18 -13.70
N GLU A 189 15.34 0.69 -14.81
CA GLU A 189 16.15 1.51 -15.73
C GLU A 189 15.31 2.64 -16.35
N THR A 190 14.04 2.35 -16.65
CA THR A 190 13.06 3.35 -17.12
C THR A 190 11.74 3.15 -16.39
N ILE A 191 11.06 4.26 -16.12
CA ILE A 191 9.75 4.31 -15.48
C ILE A 191 8.93 5.32 -16.28
N THR A 192 7.70 4.97 -16.65
CA THR A 192 6.85 5.82 -17.49
C THR A 192 5.41 5.78 -16.98
N ASN A 193 4.81 6.96 -16.81
CA ASN A 193 3.38 7.11 -16.57
C ASN A 193 2.61 6.74 -17.86
N LEU A 194 1.69 5.78 -17.75
CA LEU A 194 0.85 5.34 -18.87
C LEU A 194 -0.52 6.02 -18.88
N GLY A 195 -0.89 6.72 -17.81
CA GLY A 195 -2.28 7.05 -17.51
C GLY A 195 -3.06 5.81 -17.10
N ASP A 196 -4.37 5.94 -16.99
CA ASP A 196 -5.27 4.83 -16.67
C ASP A 196 -5.52 3.97 -17.92
N ILE A 197 -4.83 2.83 -18.03
CA ILE A 197 -4.95 1.90 -19.15
C ILE A 197 -5.98 0.79 -18.89
N ASP A 198 -6.38 0.56 -17.64
CA ASP A 198 -7.36 -0.46 -17.25
C ASP A 198 -8.77 0.08 -16.91
N ASP A 199 -8.98 1.39 -17.07
CA ASP A 199 -10.23 2.15 -16.86
C ASP A 199 -10.80 1.92 -15.44
N ASP A 200 -9.92 1.79 -14.45
CA ASP A 200 -10.29 1.61 -13.04
C ASP A 200 -10.33 2.93 -12.24
N GLY A 201 -9.91 4.03 -12.88
CA GLY A 201 -9.86 5.37 -12.31
C GLY A 201 -8.51 5.77 -11.73
N PHE A 202 -7.48 4.90 -11.78
CA PHE A 202 -6.14 5.17 -11.25
C PHE A 202 -5.06 5.09 -12.36
N PRO A 203 -4.14 6.06 -12.45
CA PRO A 203 -3.00 6.00 -13.37
C PRO A 203 -2.07 4.81 -13.14
N ASP A 204 -1.64 4.21 -14.24
CA ASP A 204 -0.75 3.05 -14.28
C ASP A 204 0.67 3.43 -14.73
N VAL A 205 1.62 2.54 -14.48
CA VAL A 205 3.03 2.76 -14.85
C VAL A 205 3.64 1.56 -15.57
N ALA A 206 4.53 1.85 -16.53
CA ALA A 206 5.44 0.88 -17.12
C ALA A 206 6.83 1.00 -16.51
N ILE A 207 7.47 -0.12 -16.22
CA ILE A 207 8.84 -0.21 -15.72
C ILE A 207 9.66 -1.15 -16.61
N GLY A 208 10.81 -0.68 -17.10
CA GLY A 208 11.68 -1.47 -17.95
C GLY A 208 12.74 -2.28 -17.20
N ALA A 209 13.06 -3.44 -17.76
CA ALA A 209 14.16 -4.31 -17.38
C ALA A 209 14.91 -4.76 -18.66
N PRO A 210 15.64 -3.86 -19.33
CA PRO A 210 16.14 -4.09 -20.69
C PRO A 210 17.18 -5.20 -20.80
N GLN A 211 17.81 -5.60 -19.70
CA GLN A 211 18.88 -6.60 -19.71
C GLN A 211 18.42 -8.00 -19.32
N GLU A 212 17.14 -8.15 -18.99
CA GLU A 212 16.54 -9.43 -18.65
C GLU A 212 16.63 -10.44 -19.81
N GLU A 213 16.69 -11.73 -19.48
CA GLU A 213 16.74 -12.84 -20.46
C GLU A 213 17.85 -12.63 -21.52
N ASP A 214 19.10 -12.44 -21.07
CA ASP A 214 20.27 -12.24 -21.93
C ASP A 214 20.15 -11.06 -22.90
N LEU A 215 19.80 -9.89 -22.35
CA LEU A 215 19.58 -8.64 -23.10
C LEU A 215 18.38 -8.68 -24.04
N GLN A 216 17.48 -9.66 -23.96
CA GLN A 216 16.21 -9.60 -24.68
C GLN A 216 15.37 -8.42 -24.16
N GLY A 217 15.32 -8.29 -22.84
CA GLY A 217 14.63 -7.21 -22.14
C GLY A 217 13.13 -7.43 -22.01
N ALA A 218 12.54 -6.72 -21.05
CA ALA A 218 11.10 -6.72 -20.80
C ALA A 218 10.61 -5.37 -20.29
N ILE A 219 9.30 -5.16 -20.37
CA ILE A 219 8.58 -4.14 -19.61
C ILE A 219 7.53 -4.79 -18.71
N TYR A 220 7.26 -4.14 -17.59
CA TYR A 220 6.30 -4.55 -16.59
C TYR A 220 5.27 -3.45 -16.38
N ILE A 221 4.00 -3.83 -16.35
CA ILE A 221 2.88 -2.94 -16.10
C ILE A 221 2.44 -3.11 -14.66
N TYR A 222 2.43 -2.02 -13.90
CA TYR A 222 1.91 -1.96 -12.54
C TYR A 222 0.75 -0.99 -12.51
N ASN A 223 -0.34 -1.43 -11.88
CA ASN A 223 -1.55 -0.63 -11.83
C ASN A 223 -1.65 0.22 -10.58
N GLY A 224 -2.10 1.47 -10.77
CA GLY A 224 -2.49 2.36 -9.68
C GLY A 224 -3.70 1.81 -8.94
N ARG A 225 -3.85 2.19 -7.67
CA ARG A 225 -4.96 1.78 -6.79
C ARG A 225 -5.19 2.88 -5.76
N LYS A 226 -6.36 2.87 -5.12
CA LYS A 226 -6.70 3.79 -4.02
C LYS A 226 -5.64 3.92 -2.91
N LYS A 227 -4.83 2.88 -2.66
CA LYS A 227 -3.77 2.88 -1.64
C LYS A 227 -2.36 3.19 -2.19
N GLY A 228 -2.26 3.62 -3.44
CA GLY A 228 -1.00 3.82 -4.16
C GLY A 228 -0.93 2.90 -5.38
N ILE A 229 -0.12 1.85 -5.32
CA ILE A 229 0.16 0.97 -6.46
C ILE A 229 0.09 -0.50 -6.03
N SER A 230 -0.34 -1.39 -6.93
CA SER A 230 -0.30 -2.84 -6.66
C SER A 230 1.15 -3.32 -6.56
N GLN A 231 1.44 -4.19 -5.59
CA GLN A 231 2.78 -4.73 -5.38
C GLN A 231 3.19 -5.71 -6.50
N SER A 232 2.22 -6.37 -7.12
CA SER A 232 2.43 -7.27 -8.26
C SER A 232 2.13 -6.56 -9.57
N TYR A 233 2.96 -6.80 -10.59
CA TYR A 233 2.65 -6.38 -11.94
C TYR A 233 1.44 -7.14 -12.48
N SER A 234 0.60 -6.49 -13.27
CA SER A 234 -0.54 -7.12 -13.97
C SER A 234 -0.12 -7.77 -15.28
N GLN A 235 0.92 -7.22 -15.93
CA GLN A 235 1.41 -7.72 -17.19
C GLN A 235 2.94 -7.60 -17.30
N ARG A 236 3.56 -8.64 -17.85
CA ARG A 236 4.96 -8.63 -18.28
C ARG A 236 5.01 -8.86 -19.79
N ILE A 237 5.73 -8.00 -20.50
CA ILE A 237 5.87 -8.05 -21.96
C ILE A 237 7.36 -8.18 -22.28
N THR A 238 7.77 -9.33 -22.79
CA THR A 238 9.16 -9.57 -23.18
C THR A 238 9.46 -9.06 -24.57
N GLY A 239 10.74 -8.84 -24.86
CA GLY A 239 11.24 -8.51 -26.19
C GLY A 239 11.07 -9.64 -27.23
N ASN A 240 10.34 -10.71 -26.93
CA ASN A 240 9.97 -11.75 -27.90
C ASN A 240 8.50 -11.58 -28.33
N ILE A 241 8.26 -10.83 -29.40
CA ILE A 241 6.91 -10.49 -29.85
C ILE A 241 6.64 -11.22 -31.16
N ASN A 242 5.71 -12.18 -31.14
CA ASN A 242 5.30 -12.97 -32.30
C ASN A 242 6.48 -13.66 -33.03
N GLY A 243 7.51 -14.09 -32.29
CA GLY A 243 8.71 -14.72 -32.83
C GLY A 243 9.82 -13.76 -33.26
N ASN A 244 9.57 -12.44 -33.21
CA ASN A 244 10.62 -11.44 -33.39
C ASN A 244 11.30 -11.19 -32.04
N VAL A 245 12.61 -11.39 -32.00
CA VAL A 245 13.44 -11.17 -30.80
C VAL A 245 14.13 -9.83 -30.89
N PHE A 246 13.76 -8.93 -30.00
CA PHE A 246 14.38 -7.63 -29.79
C PHE A 246 15.45 -7.72 -28.70
N LYS A 247 16.39 -6.77 -28.71
CA LYS A 247 17.43 -6.62 -27.70
C LYS A 247 17.37 -5.25 -27.04
N MET A 248 17.64 -5.21 -25.74
CA MET A 248 17.46 -4.04 -24.88
C MET A 248 16.03 -3.50 -24.94
N PHE A 249 15.04 -4.40 -25.10
CA PHE A 249 13.64 -4.03 -25.13
C PHE A 249 13.23 -3.48 -23.76
N GLY A 250 12.70 -2.26 -23.73
CA GLY A 250 12.36 -1.58 -22.47
C GLY A 250 13.49 -0.69 -21.93
N GLN A 251 14.51 -0.36 -22.73
CA GLN A 251 15.52 0.65 -22.34
C GLN A 251 14.92 2.07 -22.33
N SER A 252 13.98 2.32 -23.22
CA SER A 252 13.17 3.54 -23.27
C SER A 252 11.71 3.17 -23.49
N VAL A 253 10.83 3.86 -22.77
CA VAL A 253 9.38 3.67 -22.86
C VAL A 253 8.73 5.05 -22.94
N SER A 254 7.65 5.15 -23.71
CA SER A 254 6.81 6.34 -23.82
C SER A 254 5.35 5.90 -23.89
N GLY A 255 4.48 6.53 -23.10
CA GLY A 255 3.06 6.24 -23.04
C GLY A 255 2.22 7.52 -23.12
N GLY A 256 0.91 7.38 -22.94
CA GLY A 256 -0.03 8.51 -22.81
C GLY A 256 -0.63 9.04 -24.12
N ILE A 257 -0.35 8.40 -25.27
CA ILE A 257 -0.91 8.78 -26.57
C ILE A 257 -1.68 7.61 -27.15
N ASP A 258 -2.94 7.83 -27.50
CA ASP A 258 -3.77 6.89 -28.27
C ASP A 258 -3.43 7.03 -29.76
N VAL A 259 -2.81 6.01 -30.36
CA VAL A 259 -2.37 6.04 -31.75
C VAL A 259 -3.39 5.48 -32.73
N ASP A 260 -4.36 4.69 -32.26
CA ASP A 260 -5.38 4.06 -33.10
C ASP A 260 -6.80 4.61 -32.91
N GLY A 261 -6.97 5.57 -32.00
CA GLY A 261 -8.22 6.28 -31.75
C GLY A 261 -9.25 5.45 -31.01
N ASN A 262 -8.82 4.44 -30.23
CA ASN A 262 -9.72 3.55 -29.49
C ASN A 262 -10.10 4.07 -28.09
N GLY A 263 -9.58 5.22 -27.68
CA GLY A 263 -9.86 5.87 -26.41
C GLY A 263 -8.90 5.50 -25.26
N TYR A 264 -7.95 4.60 -25.50
CA TYR A 264 -6.96 4.16 -24.52
C TYR A 264 -5.54 4.58 -24.95
N PRO A 265 -4.70 5.05 -24.02
CA PRO A 265 -3.33 5.40 -24.36
C PRO A 265 -2.51 4.14 -24.70
N ASP A 266 -1.69 4.24 -25.73
CA ASP A 266 -0.80 3.18 -26.20
C ASP A 266 0.64 3.37 -25.68
N VAL A 267 1.46 2.34 -25.85
CA VAL A 267 2.83 2.30 -25.31
C VAL A 267 3.85 2.06 -26.41
N ALA A 268 4.82 2.98 -26.57
CA ALA A 268 5.98 2.80 -27.43
C ALA A 268 7.20 2.34 -26.61
N VAL A 269 7.88 1.29 -27.08
CA VAL A 269 9.03 0.68 -26.40
C VAL A 269 10.23 0.64 -27.33
N GLY A 270 11.35 1.19 -26.87
CA GLY A 270 12.62 1.17 -27.58
C GLY A 270 13.39 -0.15 -27.39
N ALA A 271 14.04 -0.60 -28.45
CA ALA A 271 14.96 -1.74 -28.48
C ALA A 271 16.19 -1.36 -29.30
N PHE A 272 17.02 -0.47 -28.73
CA PHE A 272 18.06 0.22 -29.50
C PHE A 272 19.14 -0.72 -30.05
N MET A 273 19.44 -1.84 -29.39
CA MET A 273 20.40 -2.84 -29.91
C MET A 273 19.84 -3.64 -31.09
N SER A 274 18.56 -3.49 -31.40
CA SER A 274 17.89 -4.04 -32.58
C SER A 274 17.49 -2.95 -33.58
N ASP A 275 17.96 -1.71 -33.41
CA ASP A 275 17.62 -0.56 -34.26
C ASP A 275 16.09 -0.39 -34.47
N SER A 276 15.31 -0.72 -33.43
CA SER A 276 13.85 -0.85 -33.54
C SER A 276 13.12 -0.17 -32.39
N ALA A 277 11.88 0.23 -32.65
CA ALA A 277 10.89 0.61 -31.66
C ALA A 277 9.58 -0.14 -31.94
N VAL A 278 8.87 -0.53 -30.89
CA VAL A 278 7.62 -1.29 -30.96
C VAL A 278 6.51 -0.48 -30.33
N VAL A 279 5.40 -0.32 -31.05
CA VAL A 279 4.17 0.28 -30.49
C VAL A 279 3.21 -0.83 -30.10
N LEU A 280 2.89 -0.88 -28.81
CA LEU A 280 1.93 -1.78 -28.19
C LEU A 280 0.62 -1.04 -28.04
N ARG A 281 -0.44 -1.54 -28.68
CA ARG A 281 -1.77 -0.92 -28.61
C ARG A 281 -2.60 -1.49 -27.47
N THR A 282 -3.21 -0.64 -26.68
CA THR A 282 -4.03 -0.99 -25.52
C THR A 282 -5.39 -1.47 -25.99
N ARG A 283 -5.90 -2.54 -25.38
CA ARG A 283 -7.19 -3.15 -25.75
C ARG A 283 -8.30 -2.44 -24.98
N VAL A 284 -9.44 -2.22 -25.63
CA VAL A 284 -10.65 -1.71 -24.97
C VAL A 284 -11.03 -2.59 -23.77
N VAL A 285 -11.20 -1.96 -22.61
CA VAL A 285 -11.56 -2.63 -21.36
C VAL A 285 -13.07 -2.63 -21.17
N VAL A 286 -13.62 -3.79 -20.82
CA VAL A 286 -15.05 -4.02 -20.66
C VAL A 286 -15.35 -4.33 -19.20
N ILE A 287 -16.12 -3.44 -18.58
CA ILE A 287 -16.63 -3.60 -17.22
C ILE A 287 -18.01 -4.26 -17.30
N VAL A 288 -18.16 -5.40 -16.64
CA VAL A 288 -19.39 -6.22 -16.71
C VAL A 288 -20.14 -6.14 -15.40
N GLU A 289 -21.36 -5.62 -15.45
CA GLU A 289 -22.35 -5.71 -14.37
C GLU A 289 -23.24 -6.92 -14.64
N ALA A 290 -22.85 -8.07 -14.09
CA ALA A 290 -23.64 -9.31 -14.16
C ALA A 290 -24.55 -9.44 -12.92
N SER A 291 -25.82 -9.80 -13.12
CA SER A 291 -26.75 -10.06 -12.02
C SER A 291 -27.57 -11.32 -12.25
N LEU A 292 -27.78 -12.06 -11.16
CA LEU A 292 -28.61 -13.26 -11.16
C LEU A 292 -29.89 -13.00 -10.37
N ILE A 293 -31.03 -12.96 -11.06
CA ILE A 293 -32.34 -12.70 -10.50
C ILE A 293 -33.05 -14.04 -10.27
N LEU A 294 -33.35 -14.31 -9.00
CA LEU A 294 -34.04 -15.51 -8.52
C LEU A 294 -35.40 -15.10 -7.90
N PRO A 295 -36.41 -16.01 -7.88
CA PRO A 295 -37.62 -15.75 -7.12
C PRO A 295 -37.33 -15.67 -5.60
N PRO A 296 -38.23 -15.08 -4.80
CA PRO A 296 -38.00 -14.88 -3.37
C PRO A 296 -37.89 -16.20 -2.60
N SER A 297 -38.65 -17.21 -2.97
CA SER A 297 -38.57 -18.56 -2.38
C SER A 297 -39.14 -19.61 -3.34
N VAL A 298 -38.79 -20.88 -3.12
CA VAL A 298 -39.34 -22.01 -3.87
C VAL A 298 -40.41 -22.73 -3.07
N ASN A 299 -41.61 -22.79 -3.62
CA ASN A 299 -42.72 -23.50 -3.00
C ASN A 299 -42.80 -24.96 -3.46
N ARG A 300 -42.50 -25.88 -2.55
CA ARG A 300 -42.45 -27.32 -2.84
C ARG A 300 -43.81 -27.99 -3.11
N THR A 301 -44.91 -27.35 -2.73
CA THR A 301 -46.27 -27.91 -2.88
C THR A 301 -46.98 -27.42 -4.14
N LYS A 302 -46.40 -26.45 -4.85
CA LYS A 302 -46.96 -25.88 -6.06
C LYS A 302 -46.16 -26.33 -7.28
N PRO A 303 -46.60 -27.39 -7.99
CA PRO A 303 -46.00 -27.75 -9.27
C PRO A 303 -46.46 -26.75 -10.35
N GLU A 304 -45.55 -25.89 -10.79
CA GLU A 304 -45.82 -24.81 -11.76
C GLU A 304 -45.45 -25.19 -13.21
N CYS A 305 -44.85 -26.37 -13.42
CA CYS A 305 -44.39 -26.83 -14.73
C CYS A 305 -44.61 -28.34 -14.91
N VAL A 306 -44.37 -28.82 -16.13
CA VAL A 306 -44.44 -30.25 -16.48
C VAL A 306 -43.07 -30.69 -16.99
N GLU A 307 -42.51 -31.71 -16.35
CA GLU A 307 -41.25 -32.35 -16.75
C GLU A 307 -41.52 -33.81 -17.10
N ASN A 308 -41.19 -34.22 -18.33
CA ASN A 308 -41.44 -35.58 -18.85
C ASN A 308 -42.89 -36.08 -18.62
N GLY A 309 -43.87 -35.20 -18.79
CA GLY A 309 -45.29 -35.51 -18.60
C GLY A 309 -45.78 -35.57 -17.15
N GLN A 310 -44.93 -35.23 -16.17
CA GLN A 310 -45.30 -35.19 -14.75
C GLN A 310 -45.24 -33.78 -14.17
N PRO A 311 -46.16 -33.40 -13.26
CA PRO A 311 -46.11 -32.10 -12.59
C PRO A 311 -44.85 -31.99 -11.73
N ALA A 312 -44.10 -30.91 -11.93
CA ALA A 312 -42.86 -30.62 -11.23
C ALA A 312 -42.88 -29.18 -10.68
N VAL A 313 -42.10 -28.95 -9.61
CA VAL A 313 -41.88 -27.61 -9.06
C VAL A 313 -40.76 -26.96 -9.86
N CYS A 314 -41.04 -25.81 -10.47
CA CYS A 314 -40.06 -25.08 -11.27
C CYS A 314 -39.83 -23.67 -10.75
N MET A 315 -38.75 -23.07 -11.22
CA MET A 315 -38.48 -21.66 -11.05
C MET A 315 -37.73 -21.10 -12.25
N ASN A 316 -37.94 -19.80 -12.47
CA ASN A 316 -37.25 -19.05 -13.51
C ASN A 316 -36.02 -18.37 -12.91
N ILE A 317 -34.86 -18.59 -13.53
CA ILE A 317 -33.58 -18.00 -13.15
C ILE A 317 -33.20 -17.06 -14.28
N THR A 318 -33.15 -15.75 -14.01
CA THR A 318 -32.84 -14.75 -15.04
C THR A 318 -31.43 -14.22 -14.81
N LEU A 319 -30.57 -14.39 -15.81
CA LEU A 319 -29.21 -13.88 -15.84
C LEU A 319 -29.18 -12.63 -16.71
N CYS A 320 -28.72 -11.52 -16.16
CA CYS A 320 -28.64 -10.24 -16.84
C CYS A 320 -27.18 -9.77 -16.93
N PHE A 321 -26.82 -9.22 -18.08
CA PHE A 321 -25.54 -8.58 -18.31
C PHE A 321 -25.76 -7.13 -18.73
N LYS A 322 -24.95 -6.23 -18.16
CA LYS A 322 -24.80 -4.86 -18.63
C LYS A 322 -23.32 -4.55 -18.75
N ILE A 323 -22.93 -3.94 -19.86
CA ILE A 323 -21.53 -3.58 -20.11
C ILE A 323 -21.32 -2.06 -20.07
N LYS A 324 -20.18 -1.66 -19.50
CA LYS A 324 -19.67 -0.30 -19.43
C LYS A 324 -18.22 -0.28 -19.94
N GLY A 325 -17.79 0.87 -20.46
CA GLY A 325 -16.41 1.12 -20.88
C GLY A 325 -16.32 2.37 -21.76
N ARG A 326 -15.09 2.80 -22.05
CA ARG A 326 -14.79 3.99 -22.86
C ARG A 326 -14.97 3.67 -24.36
N ASP A 327 -16.21 3.83 -24.82
CA ASP A 327 -16.67 3.66 -26.21
C ASP A 327 -16.49 2.24 -26.79
N ILE A 328 -17.43 1.35 -26.47
CA ILE A 328 -17.45 -0.03 -26.97
C ILE A 328 -18.30 -0.10 -28.26
N PRO A 329 -17.70 -0.25 -29.45
CA PRO A 329 -18.47 -0.29 -30.68
C PRO A 329 -19.22 -1.63 -30.84
N GLY A 330 -20.47 -1.56 -31.31
CA GLY A 330 -21.26 -2.75 -31.66
C GLY A 330 -21.76 -3.55 -30.45
N HIS A 331 -21.68 -4.88 -30.56
CA HIS A 331 -22.19 -5.83 -29.56
C HIS A 331 -21.13 -6.85 -29.16
N ILE A 332 -21.13 -7.23 -27.89
CA ILE A 332 -20.26 -8.27 -27.35
C ILE A 332 -21.12 -9.48 -26.97
N GLY A 333 -20.80 -10.64 -27.53
CA GLY A 333 -21.40 -11.90 -27.11
C GLY A 333 -20.73 -12.42 -25.85
N PHE A 334 -21.48 -12.55 -24.75
CA PHE A 334 -21.03 -13.22 -23.53
C PHE A 334 -21.43 -14.68 -23.55
N LEU A 335 -20.45 -15.57 -23.37
CA LEU A 335 -20.69 -16.99 -23.16
C LEU A 335 -20.76 -17.23 -21.65
N TYR A 336 -21.74 -17.99 -21.18
CA TYR A 336 -21.88 -18.29 -19.76
C TYR A 336 -22.21 -19.76 -19.52
N ASN A 337 -21.80 -20.25 -18.36
CA ASN A 337 -22.17 -21.53 -17.77
C ASN A 337 -22.88 -21.27 -16.44
N LEU A 338 -24.19 -21.56 -16.40
CA LEU A 338 -25.03 -21.41 -15.24
C LEU A 338 -25.19 -22.77 -14.55
N THR A 339 -24.72 -22.87 -13.30
CA THR A 339 -24.75 -24.07 -12.49
C THR A 339 -25.68 -23.90 -11.30
N ALA A 340 -26.49 -24.91 -11.04
CA ALA A 340 -27.38 -25.02 -9.90
C ALA A 340 -26.75 -25.85 -8.76
N ASP A 341 -26.97 -25.41 -7.52
CA ASP A 341 -26.62 -26.13 -6.28
C ASP A 341 -25.11 -26.38 -6.11
N VAL A 342 -24.28 -25.37 -6.39
CA VAL A 342 -22.80 -25.48 -6.50
C VAL A 342 -22.10 -25.92 -5.21
N HIS A 343 -22.52 -25.42 -4.04
CA HIS A 343 -21.86 -25.72 -2.76
C HIS A 343 -22.43 -26.94 -2.03
N ARG A 344 -22.93 -27.92 -2.78
CA ARG A 344 -23.45 -29.13 -2.19
C ARG A 344 -22.33 -30.07 -1.73
N LYS A 345 -22.55 -30.74 -0.59
CA LYS A 345 -21.63 -31.77 -0.08
C LYS A 345 -21.33 -32.82 -1.16
N ALA A 346 -20.05 -33.15 -1.31
CA ALA A 346 -19.58 -34.19 -2.23
C ALA A 346 -20.37 -35.50 -2.02
N GLY A 347 -20.86 -36.08 -3.13
CA GLY A 347 -21.67 -37.30 -3.12
C GLY A 347 -23.19 -37.08 -3.06
N PHE A 348 -23.69 -35.86 -2.86
CA PHE A 348 -25.12 -35.56 -2.95
C PHE A 348 -25.48 -34.94 -4.32
N PRO A 349 -26.43 -35.52 -5.08
CA PRO A 349 -26.78 -35.01 -6.41
C PRO A 349 -27.59 -33.72 -6.28
N SER A 350 -27.45 -32.75 -7.20
CA SER A 350 -28.17 -31.45 -7.22
C SER A 350 -29.69 -31.55 -6.95
N ARG A 351 -30.25 -30.54 -6.28
CA ARG A 351 -31.69 -30.40 -6.02
C ARG A 351 -32.45 -29.91 -7.25
N PHE A 352 -31.80 -29.13 -8.11
CA PHE A 352 -32.39 -28.52 -9.27
C PHE A 352 -31.63 -28.88 -10.55
N TYR A 353 -32.38 -29.07 -11.62
CA TYR A 353 -31.88 -29.35 -12.96
C TYR A 353 -32.53 -28.41 -13.96
N PHE A 354 -31.84 -28.08 -15.05
CA PHE A 354 -32.38 -27.18 -16.07
C PHE A 354 -33.24 -27.95 -17.08
N ILE A 355 -34.36 -27.34 -17.50
CA ILE A 355 -35.25 -27.92 -18.52
C ILE A 355 -34.56 -27.89 -19.88
N GLY A 356 -34.64 -29.01 -20.62
CA GLY A 356 -34.18 -29.12 -22.01
C GLY A 356 -32.79 -29.73 -22.22
N ASN A 357 -31.96 -29.85 -21.18
CA ASN A 357 -30.55 -30.29 -21.33
C ASN A 357 -30.26 -31.68 -20.71
N GLY A 358 -31.26 -32.57 -20.71
CA GLY A 358 -31.22 -33.79 -19.87
C GLY A 358 -31.18 -33.43 -18.38
N THR A 359 -31.06 -34.41 -17.48
CA THR A 359 -30.95 -34.19 -16.03
C THR A 359 -29.60 -33.58 -15.63
N SER A 360 -29.26 -32.40 -16.17
CA SER A 360 -28.03 -31.66 -15.90
C SER A 360 -28.28 -30.52 -14.94
N ASN A 361 -27.39 -30.34 -13.98
CA ASN A 361 -27.40 -29.21 -13.05
C ASN A 361 -26.68 -27.98 -13.63
N CYS A 362 -26.23 -28.07 -14.88
CA CYS A 362 -25.56 -26.98 -15.59
C CYS A 362 -26.19 -26.76 -16.96
N THR A 363 -26.35 -25.49 -17.33
CA THR A 363 -26.79 -25.04 -18.65
C THR A 363 -25.84 -23.95 -19.14
N SER A 364 -25.67 -23.85 -20.45
CA SER A 364 -24.80 -22.84 -21.07
C SER A 364 -25.55 -22.08 -22.14
N GLY A 365 -25.06 -20.87 -22.46
CA GLY A 365 -25.68 -20.06 -23.51
C GLY A 365 -24.87 -18.84 -23.87
N LYS A 366 -25.47 -18.00 -24.71
CA LYS A 366 -24.91 -16.72 -25.17
C LYS A 366 -25.89 -15.59 -24.88
N VAL A 367 -25.38 -14.46 -24.39
CA VAL A 367 -26.12 -13.19 -24.34
C VAL A 367 -25.35 -12.14 -25.13
N GLU A 368 -26.03 -11.44 -26.03
CA GLU A 368 -25.44 -10.29 -26.72
C GLU A 368 -25.71 -9.03 -25.89
N ALA A 369 -24.64 -8.45 -25.36
CA ALA A 369 -24.70 -7.24 -24.56
C ALA A 369 -24.28 -6.03 -25.40
N SER A 370 -24.93 -4.90 -25.14
CA SER A 370 -24.60 -3.60 -25.75
C SER A 370 -24.27 -2.57 -24.69
N HIS A 371 -23.48 -1.56 -25.08
CA HIS A 371 -23.05 -0.49 -24.18
C HIS A 371 -24.25 0.16 -23.45
N ASN A 372 -24.18 0.19 -22.12
CA ASN A 372 -25.19 0.76 -21.23
C ASN A 372 -26.63 0.21 -21.38
N ARG A 373 -26.79 -0.98 -21.96
CA ARG A 373 -28.08 -1.68 -22.02
C ARG A 373 -28.00 -2.98 -21.25
N VAL A 374 -29.10 -3.30 -20.56
CA VAL A 374 -29.25 -4.57 -19.84
C VAL A 374 -29.84 -5.59 -20.79
N ASN A 375 -29.15 -6.71 -20.98
CA ASN A 375 -29.61 -7.83 -21.77
C ASN A 375 -29.72 -9.06 -20.86
N CYS A 376 -30.90 -9.68 -20.82
CA CYS A 376 -31.20 -10.78 -19.92
C CYS A 376 -31.62 -12.05 -20.68
N VAL A 377 -31.34 -13.20 -20.08
CA VAL A 377 -31.80 -14.51 -20.53
C VAL A 377 -32.38 -15.26 -19.34
N THR A 378 -33.50 -15.94 -19.55
CA THR A 378 -34.20 -16.70 -18.51
C THR A 378 -34.08 -18.19 -18.79
N HIS A 379 -33.64 -18.94 -17.78
CA HIS A 379 -33.62 -20.41 -17.76
C HIS A 379 -34.64 -20.92 -16.76
N GLN A 380 -35.35 -21.98 -17.12
CA GLN A 380 -36.26 -22.64 -16.19
C GLN A 380 -35.56 -23.87 -15.59
N ALA A 381 -35.56 -23.95 -14.26
CA ALA A 381 -35.03 -25.10 -13.53
C ALA A 381 -36.16 -25.81 -12.78
N PHE A 382 -36.13 -27.14 -12.78
CA PHE A 382 -37.08 -27.99 -12.09
C PHE A 382 -36.43 -28.70 -10.90
N MET A 383 -37.25 -28.94 -9.87
CA MET A 383 -36.86 -29.59 -8.64
C MET A 383 -36.87 -31.11 -8.80
N ARG A 384 -35.85 -31.79 -8.27
CA ARG A 384 -35.83 -33.26 -8.15
C ARG A 384 -36.91 -33.76 -7.20
N LYS A 385 -37.55 -34.89 -7.53
CA LYS A 385 -38.63 -35.49 -6.72
C LYS A 385 -38.25 -35.83 -5.27
N GLU A 386 -37.05 -36.38 -5.07
CA GLU A 386 -36.57 -36.81 -3.75
C GLU A 386 -35.50 -35.88 -3.20
N ILE A 387 -35.93 -34.90 -2.40
CA ILE A 387 -35.06 -33.94 -1.69
C ILE A 387 -35.35 -34.04 -0.19
N ARG A 388 -34.31 -34.40 0.57
CA ARG A 388 -34.34 -34.41 2.05
C ARG A 388 -33.89 -33.09 2.64
N ASP A 389 -32.91 -32.45 2.01
CA ASP A 389 -32.33 -31.19 2.49
C ASP A 389 -33.08 -29.97 1.92
N ILE A 390 -33.95 -29.41 2.76
CA ILE A 390 -34.74 -28.20 2.47
C ILE A 390 -34.31 -26.99 3.30
N PHE A 391 -33.29 -27.15 4.15
CA PHE A 391 -32.86 -26.09 5.06
C PHE A 391 -31.67 -25.32 4.51
N THR A 392 -30.78 -26.00 3.78
CA THR A 392 -29.64 -25.33 3.15
C THR A 392 -30.10 -24.47 1.96
N PRO A 393 -29.61 -23.22 1.83
CA PRO A 393 -29.86 -22.42 0.64
C PRO A 393 -29.37 -23.13 -0.63
N ILE A 394 -30.08 -22.93 -1.74
CA ILE A 394 -29.68 -23.41 -3.06
C ILE A 394 -28.91 -22.28 -3.71
N GLN A 395 -27.62 -22.50 -3.96
CA GLN A 395 -26.77 -21.50 -4.60
C GLN A 395 -26.69 -21.74 -6.09
N PHE A 396 -26.94 -20.68 -6.85
CA PHE A 396 -26.73 -20.60 -8.28
C PHE A 396 -25.49 -19.78 -8.56
N GLU A 397 -24.73 -20.22 -9.55
CA GLU A 397 -23.52 -19.54 -10.01
C GLU A 397 -23.52 -19.49 -11.53
N ALA A 398 -23.29 -18.32 -12.11
CA ALA A 398 -23.02 -18.19 -13.52
C ALA A 398 -21.58 -17.72 -13.72
N ALA A 399 -20.75 -18.57 -14.30
CA ALA A 399 -19.43 -18.21 -14.79
C ALA A 399 -19.58 -17.67 -16.22
N TYR A 400 -18.95 -16.54 -16.54
CA TYR A 400 -19.05 -15.91 -17.86
C TYR A 400 -17.68 -15.56 -18.45
N GLN A 401 -17.63 -15.46 -19.78
CA GLN A 401 -16.44 -15.08 -20.53
C GLN A 401 -16.81 -14.29 -21.79
N LEU A 402 -15.87 -13.52 -22.30
CA LEU A 402 -16.01 -12.83 -23.59
C LEU A 402 -16.03 -13.85 -24.74
N GLY A 403 -17.01 -13.71 -25.62
CA GLY A 403 -17.12 -14.40 -26.91
C GLY A 403 -16.80 -13.47 -28.08
N GLU A 404 -17.53 -13.61 -29.20
CA GLU A 404 -17.32 -12.76 -30.37
C GLU A 404 -17.73 -11.30 -30.15
N HIS A 405 -16.86 -10.40 -30.61
CA HIS A 405 -17.13 -8.97 -30.71
C HIS A 405 -17.54 -8.64 -32.14
N VAL A 406 -18.79 -8.19 -32.30
CA VAL A 406 -19.37 -7.88 -33.61
C VAL A 406 -19.45 -6.37 -33.76
N VAL A 407 -18.53 -5.83 -34.57
CA VAL A 407 -18.50 -4.42 -34.94
C VAL A 407 -19.09 -4.26 -36.34
N LYS A 408 -20.05 -3.33 -36.50
CA LYS A 408 -20.46 -2.90 -37.85
C LYS A 408 -19.27 -2.18 -38.47
N ARG A 409 -18.70 -2.76 -39.53
CA ARG A 409 -17.57 -2.14 -40.25
C ARG A 409 -18.03 -0.83 -40.87
N ASP A 410 -17.64 0.29 -40.27
CA ASP A 410 -17.63 1.57 -40.95
C ASP A 410 -16.17 1.97 -41.22
N ALA A 411 -15.90 2.26 -42.49
CA ALA A 411 -14.62 2.68 -43.09
C ALA A 411 -13.40 1.74 -42.94
N PRO A 412 -12.44 1.79 -43.88
CA PRO A 412 -11.14 1.13 -43.70
C PRO A 412 -10.35 1.87 -42.62
N SER A 413 -10.25 1.29 -41.42
CA SER A 413 -9.33 1.77 -40.38
C SER A 413 -7.89 1.38 -40.74
N LEU A 414 -6.93 2.26 -40.43
CA LEU A 414 -5.50 2.02 -40.66
C LEU A 414 -4.98 0.78 -39.92
N PHE A 415 -5.60 0.47 -38.77
CA PHE A 415 -5.26 -0.66 -37.93
C PHE A 415 -6.40 -1.68 -37.82
N PRO A 416 -6.10 -2.98 -37.68
CA PRO A 416 -7.11 -4.00 -37.44
C PRO A 416 -7.75 -3.79 -36.05
N PRO A 417 -9.06 -4.09 -35.90
CA PRO A 417 -9.76 -3.94 -34.63
C PRO A 417 -9.17 -4.87 -33.57
N LEU A 418 -8.94 -4.32 -32.38
CA LEU A 418 -8.48 -5.08 -31.22
C LEU A 418 -9.66 -5.80 -30.56
N ARG A 419 -9.41 -7.00 -30.05
CA ARG A 419 -10.41 -7.72 -29.26
C ARG A 419 -10.50 -7.08 -27.88
N PRO A 420 -11.70 -6.72 -27.39
CA PRO A 420 -11.85 -6.19 -26.02
C PRO A 420 -11.36 -7.18 -24.97
N ILE A 421 -11.07 -6.69 -23.77
CA ILE A 421 -10.66 -7.49 -22.61
C ILE A 421 -11.57 -7.18 -21.42
N LEU A 422 -11.80 -8.15 -20.53
CA LEU A 422 -12.51 -7.90 -19.27
C LEU A 422 -11.58 -7.17 -18.31
N GLN A 423 -12.13 -6.21 -17.58
CA GLN A 423 -11.41 -5.57 -16.47
C GLN A 423 -11.01 -6.64 -15.45
N GLN A 424 -9.73 -6.68 -15.06
CA GLN A 424 -9.23 -7.60 -14.04
C GLN A 424 -9.34 -6.92 -12.68
N ARG A 425 -10.21 -7.44 -11.81
CA ARG A 425 -10.34 -6.97 -10.41
C ARG A 425 -9.75 -8.02 -9.48
N GLU A 426 -9.02 -7.58 -8.46
CA GLU A 426 -8.30 -8.48 -7.52
C GLU A 426 -9.24 -9.46 -6.78
N GLU A 427 -10.55 -9.18 -6.69
CA GLU A 427 -11.51 -9.95 -5.89
C GLU A 427 -12.71 -10.52 -6.68
N GLU A 428 -12.86 -10.19 -7.96
CA GLU A 428 -13.99 -10.65 -8.79
C GLU A 428 -13.49 -11.61 -9.87
N GLU A 429 -13.52 -12.92 -9.57
CA GLU A 429 -13.57 -13.92 -10.63
C GLU A 429 -14.81 -13.62 -11.50
N ASN A 430 -14.78 -13.94 -12.80
CA ASN A 430 -15.91 -13.72 -13.74
C ASN A 430 -17.13 -14.61 -13.46
N HIS A 431 -17.64 -14.57 -12.22
CA HIS A 431 -18.67 -15.41 -11.64
C HIS A 431 -19.68 -14.51 -10.93
N VAL A 432 -20.97 -14.73 -11.18
CA VAL A 432 -22.05 -14.13 -10.40
C VAL A 432 -22.77 -15.21 -9.62
N ARG A 433 -22.95 -14.97 -8.31
CA ARG A 433 -23.58 -15.93 -7.39
C ARG A 433 -24.82 -15.31 -6.77
N ASN A 434 -25.88 -16.10 -6.66
CA ASN A 434 -27.03 -15.76 -5.83
C ASN A 434 -27.64 -17.04 -5.24
N LYS A 435 -28.36 -16.92 -4.12
CA LYS A 435 -28.93 -18.04 -3.38
C LYS A 435 -30.43 -17.88 -3.21
N ILE A 436 -31.14 -19.00 -3.17
CA ILE A 436 -32.58 -19.06 -2.92
C ILE A 436 -32.89 -20.12 -1.86
N GLN A 437 -34.00 -19.94 -1.14
CA GLN A 437 -34.45 -20.89 -0.12
C GLN A 437 -35.81 -21.50 -0.46
N PHE A 438 -36.09 -22.65 0.14
CA PHE A 438 -37.44 -23.18 0.14
C PHE A 438 -38.35 -22.31 1.01
N ALA A 439 -39.59 -22.11 0.55
CA ALA A 439 -40.61 -21.44 1.33
C ALA A 439 -40.81 -22.18 2.66
N ARG A 440 -40.64 -21.47 3.77
CA ARG A 440 -40.89 -22.00 5.12
C ARG A 440 -42.36 -21.78 5.44
N TYR A 441 -43.07 -22.87 5.71
CA TYR A 441 -44.42 -22.80 6.23
C TYR A 441 -44.34 -22.80 7.75
N CYS A 442 -44.47 -21.63 8.38
CA CYS A 442 -44.84 -21.59 9.79
C CYS A 442 -46.29 -22.04 9.93
N ALA A 443 -46.66 -22.55 11.10
CA ALA A 443 -48.04 -22.96 11.37
C ALA A 443 -49.05 -21.79 11.27
N TRP A 444 -48.56 -20.54 11.22
CA TRP A 444 -49.32 -19.29 11.19
C TRP A 444 -48.85 -18.44 10.00
N GLU A 445 -49.74 -17.64 9.40
CA GLU A 445 -49.49 -16.85 8.18
C GLU A 445 -48.33 -15.84 8.27
N ASN A 446 -47.87 -15.49 9.48
CA ASN A 446 -46.72 -14.62 9.72
C ASN A 446 -45.58 -15.38 10.40
N CYS A 447 -44.49 -15.63 9.67
CA CYS A 447 -43.20 -16.03 10.23
C CYS A 447 -42.39 -14.78 10.63
N SER A 448 -42.70 -14.16 11.76
CA SER A 448 -41.83 -13.13 12.37
C SER A 448 -40.91 -13.77 13.41
N THR A 449 -39.63 -13.44 13.37
CA THR A 449 -38.58 -13.90 14.27
C THR A 449 -38.07 -12.73 15.10
N ASN A 450 -38.49 -12.63 16.37
CA ASN A 450 -37.96 -11.63 17.28
C ASN A 450 -36.54 -12.01 17.73
N LEU A 451 -35.52 -11.54 17.01
CA LEU A 451 -34.10 -11.80 17.30
C LEU A 451 -33.56 -10.81 18.33
N GLN A 452 -33.21 -11.32 19.51
CA GLN A 452 -32.59 -10.53 20.58
C GLN A 452 -31.10 -10.83 20.69
N VAL A 453 -30.26 -9.80 20.68
CA VAL A 453 -28.80 -9.93 20.81
C VAL A 453 -28.33 -9.34 22.12
N SER A 454 -27.59 -10.12 22.90
CA SER A 454 -26.86 -9.64 24.08
C SER A 454 -25.38 -10.00 23.95
N ALA A 455 -24.49 -9.03 24.20
CA ALA A 455 -23.03 -9.24 24.19
C ALA A 455 -22.44 -8.97 25.58
N LYS A 456 -21.44 -9.78 25.98
CA LYS A 456 -20.70 -9.60 27.23
C LYS A 456 -19.20 -9.78 26.98
N LEU A 457 -18.37 -8.91 27.58
CA LEU A 457 -16.92 -9.06 27.55
C LEU A 457 -16.49 -10.23 28.46
N GLY A 458 -16.02 -11.31 27.86
CA GLY A 458 -15.39 -12.42 28.57
C GLY A 458 -13.88 -12.21 28.67
N LEU A 459 -13.40 -11.61 29.76
CA LEU A 459 -11.98 -11.65 30.12
C LEU A 459 -11.67 -13.02 30.73
N PRO A 460 -10.50 -13.64 30.44
CA PRO A 460 -10.16 -14.94 30.99
C PRO A 460 -9.90 -14.84 32.51
N GLN A 461 -10.95 -14.94 33.31
CA GLN A 461 -10.92 -15.23 34.75
C GLN A 461 -12.02 -16.23 35.13
N PHE A 462 -11.74 -16.99 36.19
CA PHE A 462 -12.41 -18.21 36.65
C PHE A 462 -13.95 -18.13 36.75
N PRO A 463 -14.66 -19.27 36.63
CA PRO A 463 -16.11 -19.29 36.45
C PRO A 463 -16.85 -18.93 37.75
N GLU A 464 -17.51 -17.78 37.76
CA GLU A 464 -18.63 -17.54 38.67
C GLU A 464 -19.93 -18.07 38.07
N THR A 465 -20.72 -18.73 38.91
CA THR A 465 -21.96 -19.41 38.55
C THR A 465 -23.01 -18.38 38.13
N LEU A 466 -23.40 -18.35 36.85
CA LEU A 466 -24.51 -17.52 36.37
C LEU A 466 -25.81 -18.34 36.35
N TYR A 467 -26.86 -17.78 36.94
CA TYR A 467 -28.21 -18.32 36.89
C TYR A 467 -28.79 -18.15 35.47
N PHE A 468 -29.17 -19.25 34.82
CA PHE A 468 -29.85 -19.21 33.52
C PHE A 468 -31.36 -19.07 33.71
N VAL A 469 -31.95 -18.04 33.12
CA VAL A 469 -33.38 -18.04 32.76
C VAL A 469 -33.51 -18.90 31.50
N LYS A 470 -34.38 -19.91 31.56
CA LYS A 470 -34.60 -20.87 30.47
C LYS A 470 -35.32 -20.19 29.30
N VAL A 471 -34.56 -19.75 28.29
CA VAL A 471 -35.07 -19.34 26.97
C VAL A 471 -35.09 -20.59 26.07
N LEU A 472 -36.15 -20.77 25.29
CA LEU A 472 -36.46 -22.05 24.62
C LEU A 472 -35.52 -22.42 23.46
N ASP A 473 -34.75 -21.49 22.91
CA ASP A 473 -33.63 -21.74 21.98
C ASP A 473 -32.67 -20.53 22.00
N SER A 474 -31.43 -20.70 22.49
CA SER A 474 -30.37 -19.68 22.48
C SER A 474 -29.09 -20.26 21.87
N THR A 475 -28.43 -19.53 20.96
CA THR A 475 -27.15 -19.94 20.38
C THR A 475 -26.05 -18.98 20.81
N ASP A 476 -25.02 -19.50 21.49
CA ASP A 476 -23.86 -18.72 21.92
C ASP A 476 -22.79 -18.70 20.82
N VAL A 477 -22.28 -17.52 20.47
CA VAL A 477 -21.17 -17.34 19.52
C VAL A 477 -20.02 -16.64 20.24
N THR A 478 -18.85 -17.28 20.28
CA THR A 478 -17.62 -16.72 20.86
C THR A 478 -16.55 -16.57 19.79
N PHE A 479 -15.87 -15.43 19.78
CA PHE A 479 -14.77 -15.13 18.88
C PHE A 479 -13.64 -14.44 19.63
N LEU A 480 -12.40 -14.73 19.22
CA LEU A 480 -11.20 -14.10 19.77
C LEU A 480 -10.76 -13.01 18.79
N LEU A 481 -10.51 -11.81 19.32
CA LEU A 481 -10.01 -10.68 18.55
C LEU A 481 -8.54 -10.43 18.91
N ASP A 482 -7.70 -10.24 17.89
CA ASP A 482 -6.35 -9.70 18.05
C ASP A 482 -6.37 -8.21 17.68
N VAL A 483 -5.78 -7.37 18.52
CA VAL A 483 -5.79 -5.91 18.36
C VAL A 483 -4.39 -5.44 18.01
N ASN A 484 -4.26 -4.74 16.88
CA ASN A 484 -2.97 -4.21 16.44
C ASN A 484 -2.41 -3.21 17.48
N LYS A 485 -1.12 -3.33 17.80
CA LYS A 485 -0.43 -2.54 18.82
C LYS A 485 -0.15 -1.09 18.41
N ASP A 486 -0.29 -0.79 17.11
CA ASP A 486 -0.11 0.56 16.55
C ASP A 486 -1.41 1.38 16.50
N SER A 487 -2.51 0.84 17.05
CA SER A 487 -3.82 1.51 17.09
C SER A 487 -3.83 2.71 18.04
N VAL A 488 -4.53 3.78 17.66
CA VAL A 488 -4.77 4.95 18.53
C VAL A 488 -5.66 4.53 19.71
N PRO A 489 -5.37 4.94 20.96
CA PRO A 489 -6.23 4.61 22.08
C PRO A 489 -7.48 5.49 22.05
N GLU A 490 -8.52 4.90 21.49
CA GLU A 490 -9.90 5.30 21.65
C GLU A 490 -10.71 4.07 22.07
N ASP A 491 -11.94 4.32 22.55
CA ASP A 491 -12.88 3.26 22.88
C ASP A 491 -13.26 2.51 21.59
N LEU A 492 -12.85 1.23 21.50
CA LEU A 492 -13.20 0.40 20.36
C LEU A 492 -14.65 -0.08 20.52
N ASN A 493 -15.52 0.39 19.64
CA ASN A 493 -16.93 0.00 19.61
C ASN A 493 -17.11 -1.23 18.71
N ILE A 494 -17.40 -2.38 19.31
CA ILE A 494 -17.74 -3.61 18.61
C ILE A 494 -19.26 -3.70 18.53
N THR A 495 -19.83 -3.49 17.35
CA THR A 495 -21.27 -3.63 17.09
C THR A 495 -21.57 -5.00 16.53
N VAL A 496 -22.42 -5.77 17.22
CA VAL A 496 -22.94 -7.04 16.76
C VAL A 496 -24.39 -6.83 16.35
N ASN A 497 -24.72 -7.12 15.10
CA ASN A 497 -26.07 -7.05 14.57
C ASN A 497 -26.54 -8.45 14.19
N ALA A 498 -27.69 -8.90 14.71
CA ALA A 498 -28.34 -10.12 14.25
C ALA A 498 -29.48 -9.82 13.30
N THR A 499 -29.34 -10.32 12.09
CA THR A 499 -30.36 -10.21 11.04
C THR A 499 -30.89 -11.59 10.71
N CYS A 500 -32.21 -11.71 10.52
CA CYS A 500 -32.82 -12.89 9.91
C CYS A 500 -33.16 -12.60 8.45
N GLU A 501 -33.26 -13.64 7.62
CA GLU A 501 -33.69 -13.53 6.22
C GLU A 501 -35.23 -13.60 6.07
N SER A 502 -35.99 -13.54 7.16
CA SER A 502 -37.45 -13.34 7.16
C SER A 502 -37.79 -11.88 6.81
N ALA A 503 -38.88 -11.66 6.08
CA ALA A 503 -39.35 -10.32 5.73
C ALA A 503 -39.99 -9.64 6.95
N GLU A 504 -39.18 -9.04 7.80
CA GLU A 504 -39.64 -8.18 8.89
C GLU A 504 -39.59 -6.71 8.48
N GLY A 505 -40.59 -5.94 8.92
CA GLY A 505 -40.60 -4.49 8.73
C GLY A 505 -39.47 -3.85 9.53
N ALA A 506 -38.75 -2.89 8.94
CA ALA A 506 -37.65 -2.18 9.58
C ALA A 506 -38.04 -1.53 10.92
N ASP A 507 -39.32 -1.23 11.11
CA ASP A 507 -39.90 -0.61 12.31
C ASP A 507 -39.97 -1.56 13.53
N LEU A 508 -39.62 -2.84 13.38
CA LEU A 508 -39.69 -3.86 14.44
C LEU A 508 -38.30 -4.36 14.92
N LEU A 509 -37.19 -3.87 14.35
CA LEU A 509 -35.83 -4.41 14.52
C LEU A 509 -34.96 -3.57 15.49
N HIS A 510 -35.47 -3.23 16.68
CA HIS A 510 -34.77 -2.31 17.60
C HIS A 510 -33.82 -2.99 18.61
N ASP A 511 -33.95 -4.30 18.85
CA ASP A 511 -33.20 -5.09 19.85
C ASP A 511 -32.18 -6.08 19.22
N ASN A 512 -31.93 -5.91 17.93
CA ASN A 512 -31.08 -6.75 17.09
C ASN A 512 -29.60 -6.36 17.16
N ILE A 513 -29.29 -5.20 17.75
CA ILE A 513 -27.96 -4.60 17.76
C ILE A 513 -27.46 -4.50 19.19
N ALA A 514 -26.30 -5.10 19.47
CA ALA A 514 -25.56 -4.93 20.72
C ALA A 514 -24.23 -4.24 20.45
N THR A 515 -23.88 -3.22 21.24
CA THR A 515 -22.57 -2.54 21.17
C THR A 515 -21.75 -2.88 22.40
N LEU A 516 -20.55 -3.41 22.20
CA LEU A 516 -19.57 -3.66 23.26
C LEU A 516 -18.45 -2.64 23.14
N ILE A 517 -18.14 -1.95 24.24
CA ILE A 517 -17.07 -0.95 24.30
C ILE A 517 -15.83 -1.58 24.93
N LEU A 518 -14.71 -1.60 24.19
CA LEU A 518 -13.41 -2.03 24.70
C LEU A 518 -12.49 -0.81 24.91
N PRO A 519 -12.23 -0.38 26.15
CA PRO A 519 -11.38 0.77 26.41
C PRO A 519 -9.90 0.40 26.18
N LEU A 520 -9.26 1.00 25.17
CA LEU A 520 -7.83 0.84 24.90
C LEU A 520 -7.02 1.82 25.75
N ARG A 521 -6.02 1.32 26.48
CA ARG A 521 -5.11 2.14 27.31
C ARG A 521 -3.65 1.85 26.96
N TYR A 522 -2.80 2.88 27.04
CA TYR A 522 -1.35 2.74 26.79
C TYR A 522 -0.67 1.85 27.83
N GLY A 523 0.22 0.95 27.37
CA GLY A 523 1.09 0.14 28.22
C GLY A 523 2.50 0.74 28.28
N VAL A 524 2.76 1.59 29.27
CA VAL A 524 4.05 2.28 29.48
C VAL A 524 4.78 1.67 30.67
N ASP A 525 6.10 1.47 30.55
CA ASP A 525 6.97 1.00 31.63
C ASP A 525 8.28 1.81 31.62
N LEU A 526 8.39 2.78 32.54
CA LEU A 526 9.53 3.69 32.65
C LEU A 526 10.46 3.23 33.77
N ASN A 527 11.71 2.96 33.42
CA ASN A 527 12.77 2.59 34.35
C ASN A 527 13.86 3.66 34.41
N VAL A 528 14.39 3.91 35.61
CA VAL A 528 15.45 4.89 35.86
C VAL A 528 16.67 4.16 36.42
N HIS A 529 17.82 4.33 35.78
CA HIS A 529 19.10 3.78 36.22
C HIS A 529 20.08 4.91 36.57
N GLY A 530 20.63 4.91 37.79
CA GLY A 530 21.63 5.89 38.24
C GLY A 530 23.02 5.30 38.34
N LEU A 531 24.03 6.03 37.88
CA LEU A 531 25.45 5.71 37.99
C LEU A 531 26.18 6.92 38.59
N VAL A 532 27.07 6.69 39.55
CA VAL A 532 27.90 7.73 40.17
C VAL A 532 29.38 7.39 40.00
N SER A 533 30.19 8.39 39.63
CA SER A 533 31.64 8.27 39.52
C SER A 533 32.33 9.49 40.14
N PRO A 534 33.28 9.31 41.09
CA PRO A 534 33.67 8.05 41.76
C PRO A 534 32.58 7.54 42.73
N SER A 535 32.56 6.22 43.01
CA SER A 535 31.54 5.57 43.84
C SER A 535 31.72 5.72 45.35
N SER A 536 32.91 6.11 45.80
CA SER A 536 33.23 6.40 47.20
C SER A 536 34.36 7.40 47.31
N PHE A 537 34.52 7.98 48.50
CA PHE A 537 35.67 8.81 48.82
C PHE A 537 36.02 8.65 50.30
N VAL A 538 37.29 8.91 50.63
CA VAL A 538 37.82 8.84 52.00
C VAL A 538 38.21 10.26 52.41
N PHE A 539 37.82 10.66 53.62
CA PHE A 539 38.29 11.89 54.26
C PHE A 539 39.61 11.60 54.96
N GLU A 540 40.63 12.42 54.72
CA GLU A 540 41.85 12.44 55.53
C GLU A 540 41.76 13.62 56.53
N GLU A 541 42.24 13.43 57.76
CA GLU A 541 42.27 14.50 58.77
C GLU A 541 43.27 15.59 58.35
N MET A 542 42.80 16.83 58.22
CA MET A 542 43.63 17.97 57.81
C MET A 542 44.53 18.46 58.95
N GLN A 543 45.78 18.81 58.63
CA GLN A 543 46.73 19.48 59.53
C GLN A 543 46.82 21.01 59.34
N ASP A 544 46.18 21.59 58.30
CA ASP A 544 46.17 23.05 58.06
C ASP A 544 44.83 23.53 57.46
N GLU A 545 44.34 24.70 57.92
CA GLU A 545 43.05 25.30 57.51
C GLU A 545 43.05 25.97 56.11
N SER A 546 44.19 25.99 55.39
CA SER A 546 44.32 26.76 54.15
C SER A 546 44.08 25.98 52.85
N ASP A 547 43.82 24.67 52.86
CA ASP A 547 43.60 23.87 51.65
C ASP A 547 42.26 23.10 51.70
N CYS A 548 41.19 23.77 51.28
CA CYS A 548 39.87 23.14 51.15
C CYS A 548 39.83 22.28 49.87
N PHE A 549 40.08 20.97 49.97
CA PHE A 549 40.01 20.05 48.84
C PHE A 549 38.56 19.82 48.36
N THR A 550 38.18 20.41 47.22
CA THR A 550 36.90 20.11 46.54
C THR A 550 37.07 18.96 45.54
N LYS A 551 36.36 17.83 45.74
CA LYS A 551 36.28 16.74 44.75
C LYS A 551 34.99 16.84 43.93
N LYS A 552 35.10 16.56 42.62
CA LYS A 552 33.97 16.58 41.68
C LYS A 552 33.35 15.18 41.58
N PHE A 553 32.02 15.11 41.66
CA PHE A 553 31.24 13.90 41.44
C PHE A 553 30.39 14.06 40.19
N ASN A 554 30.30 13.00 39.38
CA ASN A 554 29.40 12.97 38.25
C ASN A 554 28.30 11.93 38.48
N TYR A 555 27.06 12.39 38.55
CA TYR A 555 25.86 11.56 38.62
C TYR A 555 25.22 11.51 37.24
N THR A 556 25.08 10.31 36.69
CA THR A 556 24.42 10.07 35.41
C THR A 556 23.15 9.25 35.66
N PHE A 557 21.99 9.80 35.32
CA PHE A 557 20.72 9.10 35.35
C PHE A 557 20.25 8.81 33.92
N THR A 558 19.92 7.56 33.64
CA THR A 558 19.39 7.09 32.37
C THR A 558 17.94 6.66 32.56
N VAL A 559 17.01 7.36 31.92
CA VAL A 559 15.59 6.96 31.88
C VAL A 559 15.37 6.16 30.61
N VAL A 560 14.74 4.99 30.72
CA VAL A 560 14.44 4.08 29.60
C VAL A 560 12.99 3.66 29.67
N ASN A 561 12.25 3.81 28.57
CA ASN A 561 10.93 3.21 28.41
C ASN A 561 11.09 1.81 27.84
N VAL A 562 10.79 0.80 28.65
CA VAL A 562 10.81 -0.62 28.28
C VAL A 562 9.41 -1.13 27.90
N GLY A 563 8.39 -0.27 28.06
CA GLY A 563 7.01 -0.52 27.70
C GLY A 563 6.79 -0.54 26.18
N PHE A 564 5.64 -1.06 25.78
CA PHE A 564 5.29 -1.23 24.36
C PHE A 564 4.81 0.06 23.70
N SER A 565 4.35 1.04 24.49
CA SER A 565 3.78 2.31 24.01
C SER A 565 4.69 3.51 24.29
N LYS A 566 4.52 4.62 23.53
CA LYS A 566 5.20 5.90 23.79
C LYS A 566 4.70 6.53 25.10
N ALA A 567 5.57 7.25 25.81
CA ALA A 567 5.30 7.87 27.11
C ALA A 567 5.35 9.42 27.07
N PRO A 568 4.39 10.10 26.41
CA PRO A 568 4.40 11.56 26.29
C PRO A 568 4.21 12.24 27.66
N GLY A 569 4.91 13.35 27.91
CA GLY A 569 4.77 14.14 29.14
C GLY A 569 5.45 13.53 30.37
N SER A 570 6.48 12.70 30.18
CA SER A 570 7.23 12.09 31.26
C SER A 570 8.09 13.13 32.00
N ARG A 571 8.03 13.14 33.34
CA ARG A 571 8.76 14.06 34.22
C ARG A 571 9.77 13.28 35.05
N LEU A 572 11.03 13.74 35.07
CA LEU A 572 12.06 13.24 35.96
C LEU A 572 12.30 14.26 37.07
N GLU A 573 12.25 13.82 38.33
CA GLU A 573 12.54 14.64 39.50
C GLU A 573 13.76 14.09 40.24
N ILE A 574 14.74 14.95 40.52
CA ILE A 574 15.98 14.60 41.20
C ILE A 574 16.09 15.47 42.45
N ASN A 575 16.07 14.84 43.62
CA ASN A 575 16.20 15.52 44.91
C ASN A 575 17.62 15.36 45.45
N ILE A 576 18.35 16.47 45.62
CA ILE A 576 19.73 16.48 46.13
C ILE A 576 19.74 17.09 47.54
N PRO A 577 20.21 16.36 48.58
CA PRO A 577 20.27 16.88 49.93
C PRO A 577 21.37 17.94 50.06
N ASN A 578 21.00 19.13 50.53
CA ASN A 578 21.94 20.25 50.64
C ASN A 578 22.65 20.35 52.00
N SER A 579 22.17 19.67 53.04
CA SER A 579 22.78 19.67 54.38
C SER A 579 22.46 18.39 55.14
N ILE A 580 23.30 18.02 56.12
CA ILE A 580 23.06 16.89 57.04
C ILE A 580 22.96 17.48 58.44
N ALA A 581 21.83 17.22 59.12
CA ALA A 581 21.62 17.68 60.49
C ALA A 581 22.71 17.11 61.43
N PRO A 582 23.22 17.89 62.39
CA PRO A 582 22.81 19.23 62.80
C PRO A 582 23.63 20.36 62.14
N ARG A 583 24.48 20.06 61.15
CA ARG A 583 25.44 21.03 60.60
C ARG A 583 24.86 21.76 59.37
N PRO A 584 24.86 23.10 59.33
CA PRO A 584 24.22 23.87 58.26
C PRO A 584 25.10 24.05 57.00
N PHE A 585 26.21 23.31 56.87
CA PHE A 585 27.13 23.45 55.73
C PHE A 585 26.52 22.84 54.45
N LYS A 586 26.66 23.56 53.34
CA LYS A 586 26.21 23.10 52.02
C LYS A 586 27.06 21.92 51.57
N LEU A 587 26.45 20.74 51.41
CA LEU A 587 27.16 19.48 51.11
C LEU A 587 27.59 19.37 49.64
N PHE A 588 26.70 19.75 48.73
CA PHE A 588 26.92 19.64 47.30
C PHE A 588 26.73 21.00 46.65
N ASN A 589 27.65 21.34 45.74
CA ASN A 589 27.46 22.47 44.84
C ASN A 589 27.30 21.92 43.42
N VAL A 590 26.10 22.06 42.86
CA VAL A 590 25.83 21.64 41.47
C VAL A 590 26.50 22.64 40.54
N LEU A 591 27.50 22.16 39.79
CA LEU A 591 28.32 23.00 38.92
C LEU A 591 27.69 23.19 37.53
N ASP A 592 27.06 22.14 37.00
CA ASP A 592 26.47 22.12 35.66
C ASP A 592 25.48 20.93 35.53
N ILE A 593 24.48 21.05 34.67
CA ILE A 593 23.52 20.00 34.33
C ILE A 593 23.45 19.89 32.80
N LYS A 594 23.82 18.73 32.25
CA LYS A 594 23.81 18.48 30.80
C LYS A 594 22.82 17.38 30.44
N GLY A 595 21.93 17.68 29.49
CA GLY A 595 21.02 16.72 28.86
C GLY A 595 21.33 16.59 27.37
N ARG A 596 21.07 15.43 26.77
CA ARG A 596 21.22 15.24 25.31
C ARG A 596 20.19 16.04 24.50
N THR A 597 19.09 16.44 25.13
CA THR A 597 17.96 17.19 24.56
C THR A 597 17.12 17.73 25.72
N SER A 598 16.55 18.93 25.59
CA SER A 598 15.52 19.60 26.44
C SER A 598 15.98 20.84 27.23
N ILE A 599 14.97 21.67 27.54
CA ILE A 599 14.99 22.94 28.28
C ILE A 599 14.91 22.64 29.79
N PHE A 600 15.63 23.40 30.62
CA PHE A 600 15.75 23.17 32.07
C PHE A 600 14.99 24.24 32.85
N TYR A 601 14.29 23.84 33.93
CA TYR A 601 13.73 24.75 34.92
C TYR A 601 14.16 24.33 36.32
N ILE A 602 14.61 25.30 37.13
CA ILE A 602 15.08 25.07 38.50
C ILE A 602 14.04 25.66 39.45
N GLU A 603 13.45 24.82 40.31
CA GLU A 603 12.59 25.27 41.41
C GLU A 603 13.29 24.99 42.75
N THR A 604 13.77 26.03 43.42
CA THR A 604 14.34 25.90 44.77
C THR A 604 13.22 25.98 45.81
N ILE A 605 12.84 24.84 46.40
CA ILE A 605 11.84 24.80 47.48
C ILE A 605 12.54 25.05 48.82
N ALA A 606 12.22 26.16 49.49
CA ALA A 606 12.92 26.61 50.69
C ALA A 606 12.33 26.10 52.03
N ASP A 607 11.45 25.10 52.03
CA ASP A 607 10.52 24.89 53.17
C ASP A 607 10.63 23.57 53.95
N ALA A 608 11.75 22.85 53.92
CA ALA A 608 11.97 21.74 54.87
C ALA A 608 13.42 21.64 55.34
N PHE A 609 13.60 21.41 56.65
CA PHE A 609 14.88 20.98 57.23
C PHE A 609 14.93 19.44 57.20
N PRO A 610 15.99 18.80 56.67
CA PRO A 610 17.17 19.41 56.05
C PRO A 610 16.87 20.02 54.67
N LYS A 611 17.52 21.15 54.34
CA LYS A 611 17.35 21.82 53.04
C LYS A 611 17.65 20.84 51.90
N GLN A 612 16.77 20.74 50.92
CA GLN A 612 16.96 19.95 49.69
C GLN A 612 16.80 20.87 48.49
N ASP A 613 17.62 20.68 47.46
CA ASP A 613 17.35 21.26 46.15
C ASP A 613 16.64 20.21 45.29
N THR A 614 15.47 20.57 44.75
CA THR A 614 14.70 19.73 43.83
C THR A 614 14.95 20.19 42.40
N TYR A 615 15.39 19.27 41.54
CA TYR A 615 15.61 19.52 40.13
C TYR A 615 14.56 18.79 39.31
N VAL A 616 13.80 19.53 38.50
CA VAL A 616 12.72 18.99 37.67
C VAL A 616 13.15 19.03 36.21
N ILE A 617 13.08 17.90 35.52
CA ILE A 617 13.44 17.78 34.11
C ILE A 617 12.20 17.26 33.35
N GLU A 618 11.64 18.10 32.47
CA GLU A 618 10.63 17.68 31.51
C GLU A 618 11.31 17.02 30.30
N LEU A 619 10.87 15.80 29.96
CA LEU A 619 11.40 15.04 28.85
C LEU A 619 10.51 15.27 27.62
N GLN A 620 11.08 15.75 26.51
CA GLN A 620 10.30 16.11 25.32
C GLN A 620 9.50 14.93 24.71
N LYS A 621 8.35 15.28 24.10
CA LYS A 621 7.31 14.40 23.52
C LYS A 621 7.78 13.27 22.58
N TYR A 622 8.99 13.34 22.02
CA TYR A 622 9.39 12.47 20.90
C TYR A 622 10.42 11.37 21.23
N GLN A 623 10.89 11.24 22.48
CA GLN A 623 12.10 10.44 22.75
C GLN A 623 11.93 9.05 23.37
N PHE A 624 10.76 8.68 23.87
CA PHE A 624 10.52 7.33 24.40
C PHE A 624 9.78 6.46 23.39
N ALA A 625 10.41 6.21 22.25
CA ALA A 625 10.02 5.10 21.39
C ALA A 625 10.34 3.77 22.09
N SER A 626 9.47 2.77 21.95
CA SER A 626 9.67 1.42 22.51
C SER A 626 11.02 0.86 22.06
N VAL A 627 11.76 0.21 22.96
CA VAL A 627 12.98 -0.55 22.63
C VAL A 627 12.57 -1.86 21.94
N GLY A 628 11.94 -1.76 20.77
CA GLY A 628 11.54 -2.89 19.93
C GLY A 628 12.71 -3.51 19.15
N PHE A 629 13.88 -2.88 19.15
CA PHE A 629 15.01 -3.28 18.29
C PHE A 629 15.90 -4.41 18.82
N PHE A 630 15.72 -4.88 20.07
CA PHE A 630 16.56 -5.94 20.66
C PHE A 630 15.90 -7.32 20.79
N LYS A 631 14.67 -7.53 20.27
CA LYS A 631 14.03 -8.86 20.26
C LYS A 631 14.28 -9.71 19.00
N ARG A 632 14.75 -9.13 17.89
CA ARG A 632 15.09 -9.90 16.67
C ARG A 632 16.36 -10.76 16.82
N GLN A 633 17.21 -10.51 17.82
CA GLN A 633 18.41 -11.33 18.07
C GLN A 633 18.14 -12.53 19.00
N LEU A 634 17.23 -12.40 19.96
CA LEU A 634 16.83 -13.51 20.86
C LEU A 634 15.88 -14.53 20.18
N GLN A 635 15.12 -14.11 19.17
CA GLN A 635 14.28 -15.03 18.38
C GLN A 635 15.13 -15.94 17.46
N LYS A 636 16.26 -15.44 16.93
CA LYS A 636 17.23 -16.26 16.16
C LYS A 636 17.99 -17.28 17.02
N GLU A 637 18.24 -16.99 18.30
CA GLU A 637 18.86 -17.98 19.21
C GLU A 637 17.87 -19.04 19.72
N GLN A 638 16.57 -18.73 19.80
CA GLN A 638 15.53 -19.71 20.13
C GLN A 638 15.16 -20.64 18.97
N GLU A 639 15.24 -20.17 17.72
CA GLU A 639 15.08 -21.05 16.54
C GLU A 639 16.26 -22.01 16.35
N HIS A 640 17.50 -21.57 16.66
CA HIS A 640 18.64 -22.47 16.64
C HIS A 640 18.59 -23.57 17.73
N ARG A 641 17.97 -23.31 18.89
CA ARG A 641 17.72 -24.34 19.91
C ARG A 641 16.62 -25.33 19.52
N LYS A 642 15.57 -24.90 18.82
CA LYS A 642 14.51 -25.82 18.32
C LYS A 642 14.99 -26.75 17.21
N SER A 643 16.00 -26.37 16.41
CA SER A 643 16.58 -27.28 15.40
C SER A 643 17.48 -28.38 16.00
N ARG A 644 18.04 -28.18 17.20
CA ARG A 644 18.86 -29.19 17.89
C ARG A 644 18.04 -30.25 18.64
N ASP A 645 16.83 -29.91 19.07
CA ASP A 645 15.93 -30.87 19.73
C ASP A 645 15.15 -31.77 18.75
N TYR A 646 15.15 -31.44 17.44
CA TYR A 646 14.54 -32.28 16.40
C TYR A 646 15.48 -33.36 15.83
N VAL A 647 16.80 -33.29 16.10
CA VAL A 647 17.79 -34.29 15.65
C VAL A 647 18.05 -35.37 16.71
N ASN A 648 17.64 -35.16 17.96
CA ASN A 648 17.83 -36.12 19.06
C ASN A 648 16.58 -36.94 19.43
N LYS A 649 15.49 -36.88 18.65
CA LYS A 649 14.25 -37.65 18.88
C LYS A 649 13.94 -38.74 17.84
N THR A 650 14.90 -39.07 16.97
CA THR A 650 14.81 -40.17 15.99
C THR A 650 15.89 -41.24 16.19
N LYS A 651 16.33 -41.48 17.43
CA LYS A 651 17.29 -42.55 17.75
C LYS A 651 16.82 -43.60 18.77
N ASP A 652 15.56 -43.58 19.15
CA ASP A 652 14.93 -44.69 19.87
C ASP A 652 13.62 -45.05 19.15
N VAL A 653 13.73 -45.95 18.18
CA VAL A 653 12.77 -46.99 17.75
C VAL A 653 13.25 -47.47 16.36
N TYR A 654 13.87 -48.67 16.39
CA TYR A 654 14.53 -49.45 15.34
C TYR A 654 15.96 -49.05 14.91
#